data_AF-A0A975HY64-F1
#
_entry.id   AF-A0A975HY64-F1
#
_cell.length_a   1.000
_cell.length_b   1.000
_cell.length_c   1.000
_cell.angle_alpha   90.00
_cell.angle_beta   90.00
_cell.angle_gamma   90.00
#
_symmetry.space_group_name_H-M   'P 1'
#
loop_
_entity.id
_entity.type
_entity.pdbx_description
1 polymer ?
#
loop_
_entity_poly.entity_id
_entity_poly.type
_entity_poly.pdbx_seq_one_letter_code
_entity_poly.pdbx_strand_id
1 'polypeptide(L)'
;MVLLGLPPQCTERTMPLTEEQRRTLLARASNLRERLGRGLSAAPTTTGNALASTRRDRWCQASSKGDVAAFENLLTRRNIDPKSLDQLLSSPPCTDDTVASHWTESIDAVLDEAARTDTETLLPDAGGPPFADFYTPFCAVARQGLALSLSGSTYTLPDTVHRTLTSSLAHSLHFVFQSALTTERSVEHITHGRPTGDDSDVERHFSKALLQPQRLARFLLEYSVAARAASTLMERWQRNTLEWLQRLTTDTEAIARCFLAGAPLGDLTHIECGLSDPHHGGKSVMRLHFTSGLRLIYKPRSVSLDLAYNNLLDWLERQGTPYPLRKPVYLARADYAWVEQIDHTPCHSQEELLQFCAATGALLCISYLLDATDLHDSNLIAAQTSPVLVDLETLLQPRLATPQTSQKQDALRKAAMVADHSVLRTGLLPSLKTGADGSIADVGCLGGLLGAHSAAWYRHERTASPLSDAMQSAMDSGALDPTVLVDRVAQGFAQTYGFVLGKRDALLDGEGPLRHFNNQTVRFLLRDTTVYIKLLASSFSAHALREGIDRSIVLETLYRTVQTRPDSDALAVLVEAEIAALEALDVPLIPATTHNTTLPSSLGASGPRLFEQSTFPVMLQRLRNFSEADLARQMEFLRGAFAARTANTDPTVRPEPSTGIPTQTPRSADNGLAMARAIADELQQKAIAGDDGSVTWMAPVPIAGTGRFRFDMVPLNREFGILGIAFFLAAYSHTTGDSIAGALAKRAIQTAVQRLDIQRNSHATGIGSVLYALQRIAVFLNDPAIEAAAHRLVQRLPDAKGALSQGPGSVSDHSELCLGLMAMGKTELAIAGGQQLFAHWSSLDRQEQRLAVLTAPSLALSWHRLNAETDAEHFQQACSETLGTLRKACEQDATQTVNLHYALLGCANHASDHLLGNWLSDPLAPRRPDGQRTSDNLQHGACSVADRLITASRKLNQPKRQAIAQRILGDMANHASSMGGYQTIAGMPRGTFFPGFNQGLSGIGYTLLRNQADSTLPCVQLWD
;
A
#
# COMPACT_ATOMS: atom_id res chain seq x y z
N MET A 1 -42.66 15.87 -41.15
CA MET A 1 -42.42 16.23 -42.56
C MET A 1 -42.69 17.72 -42.72
N VAL A 2 -41.70 18.43 -43.30
CA VAL A 2 -41.75 19.81 -43.84
C VAL A 2 -41.61 20.98 -42.83
N LEU A 3 -40.37 21.38 -42.55
CA LEU A 3 -39.81 22.76 -42.73
C LEU A 3 -38.52 22.99 -41.92
N LEU A 4 -37.36 22.53 -42.43
CA LEU A 4 -36.05 23.13 -42.20
C LEU A 4 -35.21 22.88 -43.46
N GLY A 5 -34.69 23.94 -44.06
CA GLY A 5 -33.90 23.88 -45.29
C GLY A 5 -32.57 23.18 -45.09
N LEU A 6 -32.49 21.93 -45.55
CA LEU A 6 -31.23 21.23 -45.81
C LEU A 6 -30.81 21.48 -47.28
N PRO A 7 -29.51 21.58 -47.60
CA PRO A 7 -29.05 21.57 -48.99
C PRO A 7 -29.43 20.26 -49.70
N PRO A 8 -29.51 20.24 -51.03
CA PRO A 8 -30.21 19.20 -51.78
C PRO A 8 -29.45 17.87 -51.77
N GLN A 9 -30.19 16.80 -51.43
CA GLN A 9 -30.02 15.39 -51.81
C GLN A 9 -28.60 14.92 -52.19
N CYS A 10 -27.89 14.32 -51.22
CA CYS A 10 -27.06 13.15 -51.49
C CYS A 10 -27.91 11.90 -51.22
N THR A 11 -28.53 11.36 -52.25
CA THR A 11 -28.99 9.97 -52.26
C THR A 11 -27.77 9.04 -52.33
N GLU A 12 -27.74 8.02 -51.47
CA GLU A 12 -26.78 6.89 -51.39
C GLU A 12 -25.39 7.22 -50.83
N ARG A 13 -24.89 6.63 -49.74
CA ARG A 13 -25.05 5.26 -49.21
C ARG A 13 -25.14 5.27 -47.68
N THR A 14 -26.27 4.87 -47.12
CA THR A 14 -26.30 4.32 -45.76
C THR A 14 -25.71 2.90 -45.85
N MET A 15 -24.70 2.57 -45.04
CA MET A 15 -24.23 1.17 -44.90
C MET A 15 -24.53 0.67 -43.49
N PRO A 16 -25.82 0.52 -43.13
CA PRO A 16 -26.18 -0.05 -41.85
C PRO A 16 -25.67 -1.49 -41.77
N LEU A 17 -25.40 -1.95 -40.56
CA LEU A 17 -25.12 -3.36 -40.32
C LEU A 17 -26.27 -4.20 -40.87
N THR A 18 -25.95 -5.28 -41.57
CA THR A 18 -26.96 -6.26 -41.98
C THR A 18 -27.61 -6.86 -40.73
N GLU A 19 -28.82 -7.38 -40.87
CA GLU A 19 -29.53 -8.00 -39.75
C GLU A 19 -28.72 -9.15 -39.12
N GLU A 20 -28.04 -9.94 -39.96
CA GLU A 20 -27.11 -10.99 -39.53
C GLU A 20 -25.93 -10.42 -38.73
N GLN A 21 -25.28 -9.36 -39.23
CA GLN A 21 -24.19 -8.69 -38.52
C GLN A 21 -24.64 -8.15 -37.17
N ARG A 22 -25.84 -7.55 -37.09
CA ARG A 22 -26.43 -7.07 -35.83
C ARG A 22 -26.68 -8.21 -34.85
N ARG A 23 -27.23 -9.33 -35.32
CA ARG A 23 -27.42 -10.54 -34.50
C ARG A 23 -26.09 -11.09 -33.98
N THR A 24 -25.05 -11.15 -34.83
CA THR A 24 -23.70 -11.54 -34.42
C THR A 24 -23.13 -10.60 -33.37
N LEU A 25 -23.24 -9.28 -33.59
CA LEU A 25 -22.75 -8.27 -32.67
C LEU A 25 -23.40 -8.38 -31.28
N LEU A 26 -24.72 -8.54 -31.23
CA LEU A 26 -25.48 -8.75 -29.99
C LEU A 26 -25.10 -10.05 -29.28
N ALA A 27 -24.94 -11.14 -30.04
CA ALA A 27 -24.58 -12.45 -29.51
C ALA A 27 -23.16 -12.42 -28.89
N ARG A 28 -22.17 -11.90 -29.62
CA ARG A 28 -20.78 -11.80 -29.16
C ARG A 28 -20.63 -10.81 -28.01
N ALA A 29 -21.37 -9.70 -28.00
CA ALA A 29 -21.29 -8.71 -26.91
C ALA A 29 -22.05 -9.11 -25.62
N SER A 30 -22.74 -10.26 -25.60
CA SER A 30 -23.47 -10.73 -24.42
C SER A 30 -22.53 -11.12 -23.28
N ASN A 31 -22.74 -10.53 -22.10
CA ASN A 31 -21.96 -10.82 -20.90
C ASN A 31 -22.53 -12.03 -20.12
N LEU A 32 -21.80 -12.50 -19.10
CA LEU A 32 -22.19 -13.65 -18.28
C LEU A 32 -23.57 -13.46 -17.64
N ARG A 33 -23.84 -12.27 -17.06
CA ARG A 33 -25.08 -11.97 -16.36
C ARG A 33 -26.30 -11.98 -17.28
N GLU A 34 -26.16 -11.44 -18.49
CA GLU A 34 -27.21 -11.47 -19.52
C GLU A 34 -27.50 -12.89 -19.99
N ARG A 35 -26.46 -13.73 -20.14
CA ARG A 35 -26.64 -15.14 -20.53
C ARG A 35 -27.35 -15.95 -19.43
N LEU A 36 -27.03 -15.70 -18.16
CA LEU A 36 -27.71 -16.32 -17.03
C LEU A 36 -29.19 -15.92 -16.94
N GLY A 37 -29.53 -14.66 -17.25
CA GLY A 37 -30.90 -14.15 -17.19
C GLY A 37 -31.84 -14.60 -18.32
N ARG A 38 -31.31 -15.06 -19.46
CA ARG A 38 -32.10 -15.40 -20.66
C ARG A 38 -32.57 -16.86 -20.74
N GLY A 39 -32.06 -17.76 -19.89
CA GLY A 39 -32.29 -19.20 -20.06
C GLY A 39 -31.52 -19.77 -21.27
N LEU A 40 -31.07 -21.02 -21.17
CA LEU A 40 -30.15 -21.65 -22.12
C LEU A 40 -30.92 -22.38 -23.24
N SER A 41 -30.85 -21.94 -24.51
CA SER A 41 -31.77 -22.40 -25.59
C SER A 41 -31.19 -23.24 -26.76
N ALA A 42 -30.03 -23.89 -26.66
CA ALA A 42 -29.57 -24.84 -27.70
C ALA A 42 -28.42 -25.78 -27.27
N ALA A 43 -28.39 -27.00 -27.82
CA ALA A 43 -27.28 -27.95 -27.61
C ALA A 43 -25.95 -27.47 -28.24
N PRO A 44 -24.78 -27.67 -27.59
CA PRO A 44 -23.49 -27.23 -28.09
C PRO A 44 -22.99 -28.06 -29.29
N THR A 45 -22.27 -27.42 -30.22
CA THR A 45 -21.55 -28.06 -31.34
C THR A 45 -20.18 -28.57 -30.91
N THR A 46 -19.57 -29.49 -31.66
CA THR A 46 -18.26 -30.11 -31.33
C THR A 46 -17.14 -29.08 -31.15
N THR A 47 -17.12 -28.01 -31.95
CA THR A 47 -16.17 -26.88 -31.81
C THR A 47 -16.48 -25.99 -30.60
N GLY A 48 -17.76 -25.90 -30.21
CA GLY A 48 -18.21 -25.22 -28.99
C GLY A 48 -17.66 -25.86 -27.71
N ASN A 49 -17.51 -27.18 -27.70
CA ASN A 49 -17.03 -27.93 -26.53
C ASN A 49 -15.58 -27.61 -26.14
N ALA A 50 -14.67 -27.43 -27.11
CA ALA A 50 -13.26 -27.09 -26.83
C ALA A 50 -13.08 -25.67 -26.30
N LEU A 51 -13.83 -24.70 -26.87
CA LEU A 51 -13.83 -23.31 -26.43
C LEU A 51 -14.47 -23.16 -25.04
N ALA A 52 -15.58 -23.86 -24.81
CA ALA A 52 -16.25 -23.90 -23.50
C ALA A 52 -15.32 -24.46 -22.41
N SER A 53 -14.60 -25.55 -22.69
CA SER A 53 -13.59 -26.10 -21.77
C SER A 53 -12.50 -25.09 -21.45
N THR A 54 -11.93 -24.42 -22.47
CA THR A 54 -10.89 -23.40 -22.26
C THR A 54 -11.41 -22.23 -21.41
N ARG A 55 -12.66 -21.81 -21.63
CA ARG A 55 -13.31 -20.75 -20.84
C ARG A 55 -13.56 -21.20 -19.40
N ARG A 56 -13.97 -22.44 -19.18
CA ARG A 56 -14.15 -23.03 -17.84
C ARG A 56 -12.84 -22.98 -17.05
N ASP A 57 -11.75 -23.42 -17.66
CA ASP A 57 -10.43 -23.44 -17.00
C ASP A 57 -9.98 -22.02 -16.66
N ARG A 58 -10.16 -21.07 -17.58
CA ARG A 58 -9.86 -19.65 -17.31
C ARG A 58 -10.74 -19.06 -16.22
N TRP A 59 -12.02 -19.41 -16.16
CA TRP A 59 -12.91 -18.93 -15.10
C TRP A 59 -12.54 -19.52 -13.74
N CYS A 60 -12.22 -20.81 -13.67
CA CYS A 60 -11.69 -21.45 -12.46
C CYS A 60 -10.36 -20.79 -12.02
N GLN A 61 -9.48 -20.47 -12.97
CA GLN A 61 -8.23 -19.76 -12.67
C GLN A 61 -8.48 -18.32 -12.21
N ALA A 62 -9.39 -17.60 -12.85
CA ALA A 62 -9.71 -16.21 -12.52
C ALA A 62 -10.37 -16.13 -11.14
N SER A 63 -11.46 -16.87 -10.91
CA SER A 63 -12.21 -16.81 -9.65
C SER A 63 -11.54 -17.55 -8.50
N SER A 64 -10.90 -18.70 -8.77
CA SER A 64 -10.45 -19.66 -7.75
C SER A 64 -8.97 -20.01 -7.73
N LYS A 65 -8.14 -19.35 -8.55
CA LYS A 65 -6.72 -19.71 -8.71
C LYS A 65 -6.52 -21.20 -9.06
N GLY A 66 -7.50 -21.82 -9.73
CA GLY A 66 -7.46 -23.22 -10.14
C GLY A 66 -8.03 -24.20 -9.11
N ASP A 67 -8.52 -23.75 -7.95
CA ASP A 67 -9.22 -24.61 -6.99
C ASP A 67 -10.61 -24.99 -7.51
N VAL A 68 -10.75 -26.25 -7.93
CA VAL A 68 -11.98 -26.81 -8.49
C VAL A 68 -13.11 -26.83 -7.46
N ALA A 69 -12.85 -27.15 -6.20
CA ALA A 69 -13.88 -27.21 -5.18
C ALA A 69 -14.41 -25.81 -4.85
N ALA A 70 -13.52 -24.81 -4.77
CA ALA A 70 -13.92 -23.41 -4.62
C ALA A 70 -14.72 -22.90 -5.83
N PHE A 71 -14.39 -23.36 -7.04
CA PHE A 71 -15.12 -23.03 -8.25
C PHE A 71 -16.52 -23.67 -8.29
N GLU A 72 -16.67 -24.94 -7.91
CA GLU A 72 -17.98 -25.61 -7.80
C GLU A 72 -18.90 -24.94 -6.77
N ASN A 73 -18.34 -24.45 -5.66
CA ASN A 73 -19.07 -23.66 -4.67
C ASN A 73 -19.57 -22.33 -5.27
N LEU A 74 -18.77 -21.65 -6.10
CA LEU A 74 -19.21 -20.45 -6.83
C LEU A 74 -20.37 -20.78 -7.78
N LEU A 75 -20.27 -21.85 -8.57
CA LEU A 75 -21.33 -22.26 -9.50
C LEU A 75 -22.63 -22.55 -8.74
N THR A 76 -22.53 -23.28 -7.62
CA THR A 76 -23.67 -23.60 -6.75
C THR A 76 -24.33 -22.33 -6.21
N ARG A 77 -23.54 -21.36 -5.73
CA ARG A 77 -24.05 -20.08 -5.22
C ARG A 77 -24.83 -19.29 -6.26
N ARG A 78 -24.40 -19.35 -7.53
CA ARG A 78 -25.09 -18.70 -8.65
C ARG A 78 -26.18 -19.57 -9.27
N ASN A 79 -26.51 -20.72 -8.67
CA ASN A 79 -27.48 -21.70 -9.17
C ASN A 79 -27.19 -22.15 -10.62
N ILE A 80 -25.91 -22.34 -10.96
CA ILE A 80 -25.47 -22.80 -12.28
C ILE A 80 -25.35 -24.32 -12.26
N ASP A 81 -26.15 -25.01 -13.08
CA ASP A 81 -26.05 -26.46 -13.27
C ASP A 81 -24.74 -26.80 -14.03
N PRO A 82 -23.87 -27.67 -13.48
CA PRO A 82 -22.68 -28.15 -14.17
C PRO A 82 -22.95 -28.69 -15.59
N LYS A 83 -24.13 -29.28 -15.82
CA LYS A 83 -24.51 -29.82 -17.14
C LYS A 83 -24.81 -28.73 -18.17
N SER A 84 -25.19 -27.54 -17.72
CA SER A 84 -25.55 -26.40 -18.57
C SER A 84 -24.40 -25.39 -18.71
N LEU A 85 -23.30 -25.58 -17.97
CA LEU A 85 -22.14 -24.70 -17.95
C LEU A 85 -21.45 -24.61 -19.32
N ASP A 86 -21.26 -25.73 -20.03
CA ASP A 86 -20.62 -25.70 -21.35
C ASP A 86 -21.45 -24.92 -22.37
N GLN A 87 -22.77 -25.01 -22.27
CA GLN A 87 -23.68 -24.25 -23.11
C GLN A 87 -23.61 -22.75 -22.81
N LEU A 88 -23.47 -22.37 -21.54
CA LEU A 88 -23.29 -20.97 -21.11
C LEU A 88 -21.97 -20.37 -21.65
N LEU A 89 -20.91 -21.17 -21.63
CA LEU A 89 -19.55 -20.77 -22.01
C LEU A 89 -19.28 -20.89 -23.51
N SER A 90 -20.11 -21.62 -24.25
CA SER A 90 -20.06 -21.69 -25.71
C SER A 90 -20.42 -20.34 -26.34
N SER A 91 -20.04 -20.13 -27.60
CA SER A 91 -20.55 -18.98 -28.37
C SER A 91 -22.06 -19.15 -28.57
N PRO A 92 -22.88 -18.15 -28.19
CA PRO A 92 -24.32 -18.35 -28.13
C PRO A 92 -24.88 -18.51 -29.54
N PRO A 93 -25.70 -19.54 -29.81
CA PRO A 93 -26.58 -19.52 -30.96
C PRO A 93 -27.65 -18.46 -30.74
N CYS A 94 -27.76 -17.57 -31.71
CA CYS A 94 -28.77 -16.52 -31.78
C CYS A 94 -30.17 -17.12 -31.62
N THR A 95 -31.01 -16.60 -30.71
CA THR A 95 -32.47 -16.74 -30.79
C THR A 95 -33.16 -15.65 -29.96
N ASP A 96 -33.66 -14.62 -30.65
CA ASP A 96 -35.10 -14.33 -30.86
C ASP A 96 -35.22 -12.97 -31.55
N ASP A 97 -36.06 -12.89 -32.58
CA ASP A 97 -36.20 -11.81 -33.59
C ASP A 97 -36.76 -10.48 -33.06
N THR A 98 -36.61 -10.16 -31.77
CA THR A 98 -37.29 -9.01 -31.14
C THR A 98 -36.39 -8.06 -30.36
N VAL A 99 -35.16 -7.79 -30.81
CA VAL A 99 -34.32 -6.78 -30.12
C VAL A 99 -33.68 -5.79 -31.09
N ALA A 100 -34.45 -4.74 -31.43
CA ALA A 100 -33.86 -3.44 -31.71
C ALA A 100 -33.17 -2.97 -30.42
N SER A 101 -31.85 -3.16 -30.36
CA SER A 101 -31.04 -2.66 -29.27
C SER A 101 -30.49 -1.31 -29.67
N HIS A 102 -30.96 -0.24 -29.01
CA HIS A 102 -30.61 1.16 -29.30
C HIS A 102 -29.10 1.40 -29.49
N TRP A 103 -28.25 0.68 -28.77
CA TRP A 103 -26.79 0.82 -28.90
C TRP A 103 -26.25 0.38 -30.28
N THR A 104 -26.93 -0.54 -30.97
CA THR A 104 -26.53 -0.96 -32.32
C THR A 104 -26.87 0.08 -33.39
N GLU A 105 -27.91 0.90 -33.16
CA GLU A 105 -28.25 2.04 -34.03
C GLU A 105 -27.20 3.15 -33.92
N SER A 106 -26.63 3.34 -32.72
CA SER A 106 -25.48 4.23 -32.53
C SER A 106 -24.26 3.77 -33.32
N ILE A 107 -24.06 2.46 -33.49
CA ILE A 107 -22.98 1.92 -34.33
C ILE A 107 -23.26 2.15 -35.82
N ASP A 108 -24.50 1.98 -36.28
CA ASP A 108 -24.87 2.32 -37.65
C ASP A 108 -24.57 3.80 -37.95
N ALA A 109 -24.92 4.70 -37.03
CA ALA A 109 -24.62 6.12 -37.16
C ALA A 109 -23.10 6.40 -37.26
N VAL A 110 -22.27 5.64 -36.53
CA VAL A 110 -20.80 5.76 -36.61
C VAL A 110 -20.27 5.27 -37.96
N LEU A 111 -20.80 4.17 -38.49
CA LEU A 111 -20.42 3.65 -39.82
C LEU A 111 -20.80 4.66 -40.92
N ASP A 112 -22.00 5.23 -40.83
CA ASP A 112 -22.47 6.24 -41.78
C ASP A 112 -21.67 7.55 -41.67
N GLU A 113 -21.26 7.95 -40.46
CA GLU A 113 -20.39 9.11 -40.27
C GLU A 113 -19.00 8.86 -40.84
N ALA A 114 -18.39 7.71 -40.56
CA ALA A 114 -17.09 7.33 -41.12
C ALA A 114 -17.09 7.28 -42.66
N ALA A 115 -18.23 6.95 -43.27
CA ALA A 115 -18.40 6.99 -44.73
C ALA A 115 -18.52 8.42 -45.30
N ARG A 116 -18.96 9.39 -44.49
CA ARG A 116 -19.19 10.79 -44.89
C ARG A 116 -18.00 11.70 -44.60
N THR A 117 -17.20 11.41 -43.58
CA THR A 117 -16.08 12.27 -43.20
C THR A 117 -14.94 12.17 -44.21
N ASP A 118 -14.65 13.25 -44.94
CA ASP A 118 -13.49 13.29 -45.83
C ASP A 118 -12.20 13.30 -45.01
N THR A 119 -11.33 12.31 -45.26
CA THR A 119 -10.20 11.96 -44.39
C THR A 119 -9.14 13.07 -44.23
N GLU A 120 -9.23 14.18 -44.98
CA GLU A 120 -8.34 15.33 -44.86
C GLU A 120 -8.72 16.31 -43.72
N THR A 121 -9.96 16.30 -43.22
CA THR A 121 -10.46 17.25 -42.19
C THR A 121 -10.46 16.71 -40.76
N LEU A 122 -9.90 15.51 -40.54
CA LEU A 122 -9.99 14.73 -39.31
C LEU A 122 -9.16 15.23 -38.12
N LEU A 123 -8.41 16.34 -38.22
CA LEU A 123 -7.42 16.71 -37.22
C LEU A 123 -8.07 17.09 -35.88
N PRO A 124 -7.84 16.31 -34.79
CA PRO A 124 -7.88 16.90 -33.47
C PRO A 124 -6.72 17.90 -33.36
N ASP A 125 -6.90 18.97 -32.58
CA ASP A 125 -5.81 19.86 -32.20
C ASP A 125 -4.61 19.04 -31.66
N ALA A 126 -3.40 19.57 -31.79
CA ALA A 126 -2.19 18.98 -31.21
C ALA A 126 -2.46 18.61 -29.72
N GLY A 127 -2.45 17.30 -29.40
CA GLY A 127 -2.69 16.79 -28.04
C GLY A 127 -3.78 15.72 -27.86
N GLY A 128 -4.32 15.10 -28.92
CA GLY A 128 -5.22 13.94 -28.80
C GLY A 128 -4.52 12.63 -28.37
N PRO A 129 -5.28 11.61 -27.91
CA PRO A 129 -4.70 10.30 -27.57
C PRO A 129 -4.17 9.57 -28.81
N PRO A 130 -3.30 8.55 -28.68
CA PRO A 130 -2.89 7.72 -29.82
C PRO A 130 -4.10 7.15 -30.57
N PHE A 131 -3.98 7.04 -31.90
CA PHE A 131 -5.05 6.69 -32.84
C PHE A 131 -6.21 7.71 -32.88
N ALA A 132 -5.96 8.98 -32.58
CA ALA A 132 -7.00 10.01 -32.47
C ALA A 132 -7.98 10.04 -33.66
N ASP A 133 -7.46 9.90 -34.89
CA ASP A 133 -8.26 9.90 -36.12
C ASP A 133 -9.37 8.83 -36.08
N PHE A 134 -9.10 7.64 -35.53
CA PHE A 134 -10.05 6.52 -35.44
C PHE A 134 -11.29 6.88 -34.59
N TYR A 135 -11.15 7.73 -33.57
CA TYR A 135 -12.25 8.09 -32.67
C TYR A 135 -13.16 9.19 -33.25
N THR A 136 -12.74 9.86 -34.33
CA THR A 136 -13.45 11.01 -34.89
C THR A 136 -14.92 10.75 -35.23
N PRO A 137 -15.30 9.67 -35.96
CA PRO A 137 -16.72 9.42 -36.26
C PRO A 137 -17.56 9.14 -35.02
N PHE A 138 -16.99 8.47 -33.99
CA PHE A 138 -17.66 8.25 -32.70
C PHE A 138 -17.93 9.59 -32.00
N CYS A 139 -16.91 10.44 -31.92
CA CYS A 139 -17.03 11.78 -31.36
C CYS A 139 -18.04 12.64 -32.14
N ALA A 140 -18.05 12.57 -33.47
CA ALA A 140 -18.99 13.32 -34.31
C ALA A 140 -20.44 12.89 -34.08
N VAL A 141 -20.73 11.58 -34.03
CA VAL A 141 -22.07 11.06 -33.68
C VAL A 141 -22.48 11.50 -32.28
N ALA A 142 -21.57 11.40 -31.31
CA ALA A 142 -21.83 11.85 -29.95
C ALA A 142 -22.22 13.35 -29.91
N ARG A 143 -21.48 14.19 -30.63
CA ARG A 143 -21.74 15.63 -30.75
C ARG A 143 -23.06 15.94 -31.43
N GLN A 144 -23.40 15.25 -32.52
CA GLN A 144 -24.66 15.45 -33.24
C GLN A 144 -25.85 15.16 -32.32
N GLY A 145 -25.80 14.08 -31.54
CA GLY A 145 -26.84 13.77 -30.55
C GLY A 145 -26.95 14.82 -29.43
N LEU A 146 -25.83 15.36 -28.96
CA LEU A 146 -25.83 16.46 -27.99
C LEU A 146 -26.43 17.74 -28.59
N ALA A 147 -26.05 18.11 -29.82
CA ALA A 147 -26.57 19.29 -30.51
C ALA A 147 -28.09 19.19 -30.74
N LEU A 148 -28.60 18.02 -31.10
CA LEU A 148 -30.03 17.75 -31.19
C LEU A 148 -30.73 17.91 -29.84
N SER A 149 -30.13 17.40 -28.76
CA SER A 149 -30.67 17.54 -27.41
C SER A 149 -30.67 18.98 -26.89
N LEU A 150 -29.78 19.82 -27.42
CA LEU A 150 -29.69 21.25 -27.12
C LEU A 150 -30.54 22.12 -28.08
N SER A 151 -31.17 21.53 -29.11
CA SER A 151 -31.99 22.29 -30.07
C SER A 151 -33.20 22.92 -29.37
N GLY A 152 -33.15 24.24 -29.15
CA GLY A 152 -34.13 25.00 -28.37
C GLY A 152 -33.62 25.55 -27.03
N SER A 153 -32.39 25.22 -26.63
CA SER A 153 -31.69 25.88 -25.51
C SER A 153 -31.14 27.24 -25.95
N THR A 154 -31.12 28.21 -25.03
CA THR A 154 -30.45 29.51 -25.23
C THR A 154 -28.94 29.44 -25.01
N TYR A 155 -28.41 28.29 -24.59
CA TYR A 155 -27.01 28.12 -24.22
C TYR A 155 -26.16 27.69 -25.42
N THR A 156 -25.25 28.56 -25.85
CA THR A 156 -24.25 28.25 -26.86
C THR A 156 -22.95 27.82 -26.19
N LEU A 157 -22.48 26.60 -26.46
CA LEU A 157 -21.20 26.12 -25.96
C LEU A 157 -20.05 26.83 -26.67
N PRO A 158 -19.09 27.42 -25.94
CA PRO A 158 -17.86 27.93 -26.54
C PRO A 158 -17.07 26.80 -27.22
N ASP A 159 -16.41 27.11 -28.34
CA ASP A 159 -15.61 26.14 -29.09
C ASP A 159 -14.54 25.45 -28.24
N THR A 160 -13.92 26.19 -27.31
CA THR A 160 -12.91 25.67 -26.38
C THR A 160 -13.48 24.57 -25.48
N VAL A 161 -14.64 24.83 -24.87
CA VAL A 161 -15.37 23.87 -24.02
C VAL A 161 -15.80 22.66 -24.83
N HIS A 162 -16.33 22.90 -26.03
CA HIS A 162 -16.73 21.86 -26.95
C HIS A 162 -15.56 20.93 -27.30
N ARG A 163 -14.37 21.49 -27.60
CA ARG A 163 -13.15 20.72 -27.89
C ARG A 163 -12.70 19.88 -26.68
N THR A 164 -12.69 20.45 -25.47
CA THR A 164 -12.32 19.69 -24.26
C THR A 164 -13.28 18.53 -23.99
N LEU A 165 -14.59 18.75 -24.10
CA LEU A 165 -15.58 17.67 -23.93
C LEU A 165 -15.34 16.54 -24.95
N THR A 166 -15.09 16.90 -26.20
CA THR A 166 -14.82 15.93 -27.28
C THR A 166 -13.53 15.16 -27.02
N SER A 167 -12.47 15.85 -26.58
CA SER A 167 -11.21 15.22 -26.20
C SER A 167 -11.38 14.22 -25.04
N SER A 168 -12.19 14.55 -24.04
CA SER A 168 -12.49 13.63 -22.92
C SER A 168 -13.19 12.34 -23.39
N LEU A 169 -14.10 12.43 -24.36
CA LEU A 169 -14.70 11.25 -24.98
C LEU A 169 -13.66 10.42 -25.76
N ALA A 170 -12.80 11.07 -26.54
CA ALA A 170 -11.74 10.39 -27.29
C ALA A 170 -10.79 9.62 -26.36
N HIS A 171 -10.40 10.18 -25.21
CA HIS A 171 -9.59 9.48 -24.20
C HIS A 171 -10.32 8.27 -23.61
N SER A 172 -11.63 8.39 -23.35
CA SER A 172 -12.45 7.28 -22.85
C SER A 172 -12.56 6.15 -23.89
N LEU A 173 -12.73 6.49 -25.17
CA LEU A 173 -12.72 5.52 -26.27
C LEU A 173 -11.34 4.88 -26.43
N HIS A 174 -10.27 5.65 -26.29
CA HIS A 174 -8.90 5.15 -26.33
C HIS A 174 -8.66 4.08 -25.27
N PHE A 175 -9.07 4.33 -24.03
CA PHE A 175 -8.94 3.36 -22.93
C PHE A 175 -9.60 2.00 -23.24
N VAL A 176 -10.66 1.99 -24.06
CA VAL A 176 -11.32 0.75 -24.52
C VAL A 176 -10.60 0.14 -25.72
N PHE A 177 -10.28 0.93 -26.74
CA PHE A 177 -9.83 0.39 -28.04
C PHE A 177 -8.32 0.17 -28.17
N GLN A 178 -7.48 0.77 -27.32
CA GLN A 178 -6.03 0.80 -27.50
C GLN A 178 -5.43 -0.60 -27.70
N SER A 179 -5.84 -1.59 -26.91
CA SER A 179 -5.32 -2.96 -27.05
C SER A 179 -5.70 -3.59 -28.39
N ALA A 180 -6.95 -3.41 -28.84
CA ALA A 180 -7.41 -3.93 -30.13
C ALA A 180 -6.70 -3.26 -31.32
N LEU A 181 -6.59 -1.93 -31.31
CA LEU A 181 -5.92 -1.15 -32.37
C LEU A 181 -4.43 -1.50 -32.47
N THR A 182 -3.74 -1.60 -31.33
CA THR A 182 -2.33 -2.00 -31.28
C THR A 182 -2.12 -3.42 -31.81
N THR A 183 -3.06 -4.33 -31.49
CA THR A 183 -3.03 -5.71 -31.99
C THR A 183 -3.22 -5.77 -33.50
N GLU A 184 -4.24 -5.11 -34.03
CA GLU A 184 -4.50 -5.07 -35.48
C GLU A 184 -3.34 -4.41 -36.24
N ARG A 185 -2.77 -3.31 -35.73
CA ARG A 185 -1.59 -2.68 -36.33
C ARG A 185 -0.40 -3.63 -36.36
N SER A 186 -0.19 -4.39 -35.29
CA SER A 186 0.89 -5.38 -35.22
C SER A 186 0.68 -6.52 -36.22
N VAL A 187 -0.56 -6.99 -36.40
CA VAL A 187 -0.92 -7.98 -37.42
C VAL A 187 -0.68 -7.43 -38.83
N GLU A 188 -1.05 -6.17 -39.10
CA GLU A 188 -0.80 -5.52 -40.40
C GLU A 188 0.70 -5.40 -40.70
N HIS A 189 1.51 -5.02 -39.71
CA HIS A 189 2.98 -4.99 -39.83
C HIS A 189 3.60 -6.36 -40.11
N ILE A 190 3.10 -7.43 -39.48
CA ILE A 190 3.58 -8.80 -39.71
C ILE A 190 3.21 -9.28 -41.12
N THR A 191 2.01 -8.93 -41.59
CA THR A 191 1.46 -9.43 -42.86
C THR A 191 1.95 -8.65 -44.08
N HIS A 192 2.14 -7.34 -43.96
CA HIS A 192 2.48 -6.43 -45.08
C HIS A 192 3.86 -5.77 -44.93
N GLY A 193 4.58 -6.05 -43.85
CA GLY A 193 5.85 -5.38 -43.50
C GLY A 193 5.62 -4.07 -42.75
N ARG A 194 6.64 -3.61 -42.00
CA ARG A 194 6.58 -2.32 -41.31
C ARG A 194 6.70 -1.18 -42.33
N PRO A 195 5.75 -0.23 -42.39
CA PRO A 195 5.86 0.94 -43.26
C PRO A 195 7.10 1.79 -42.93
N THR A 196 7.60 2.52 -43.92
CA THR A 196 8.68 3.50 -43.72
C THR A 196 8.07 4.89 -43.52
N GLY A 197 8.46 5.58 -42.45
CA GLY A 197 7.89 6.88 -42.06
C GLY A 197 8.00 7.14 -40.55
N ASP A 198 7.58 8.33 -40.11
CA ASP A 198 7.43 8.65 -38.69
C ASP A 198 6.29 7.81 -38.07
N ASP A 199 6.42 7.38 -36.82
CA ASP A 199 5.46 6.46 -36.17
C ASP A 199 4.06 7.10 -36.09
N SER A 200 3.99 8.43 -35.94
CA SER A 200 2.73 9.19 -35.97
C SER A 200 2.04 9.18 -37.35
N ASP A 201 2.82 9.24 -38.43
CA ASP A 201 2.27 9.20 -39.79
C ASP A 201 1.78 7.80 -40.14
N VAL A 202 2.52 6.77 -39.71
CA VAL A 202 2.11 5.37 -39.84
C VAL A 202 0.82 5.09 -39.07
N GLU A 203 0.71 5.59 -37.83
CA GLU A 203 -0.49 5.46 -37.00
C GLU A 203 -1.71 6.16 -37.63
N ARG A 204 -1.52 7.38 -38.13
CA ARG A 204 -2.55 8.13 -38.85
C ARG A 204 -3.02 7.38 -40.10
N HIS A 205 -2.09 6.86 -40.90
CA HIS A 205 -2.43 6.09 -42.11
C HIS A 205 -3.24 4.84 -41.76
N PHE A 206 -2.79 4.08 -40.76
CA PHE A 206 -3.50 2.90 -40.27
C PHE A 206 -4.92 3.25 -39.80
N SER A 207 -5.06 4.31 -38.99
CA SER A 207 -6.36 4.75 -38.46
C SER A 207 -7.32 5.12 -39.59
N LYS A 208 -6.87 5.90 -40.58
CA LYS A 208 -7.67 6.27 -41.76
C LYS A 208 -8.06 5.06 -42.59
N ALA A 209 -7.14 4.13 -42.79
CA ALA A 209 -7.41 2.91 -43.55
C ALA A 209 -8.45 2.01 -42.83
N LEU A 210 -8.41 1.95 -41.50
CA LEU A 210 -9.37 1.20 -40.69
C LEU A 210 -10.78 1.81 -40.71
N LEU A 211 -10.90 3.13 -40.90
CA LEU A 211 -12.18 3.84 -40.98
C LEU A 211 -12.95 3.61 -42.29
N GLN A 212 -12.38 2.91 -43.28
CA GLN A 212 -13.14 2.49 -44.46
C GLN A 212 -14.36 1.65 -44.03
N PRO A 213 -15.58 1.92 -44.54
CA PRO A 213 -16.82 1.38 -43.97
C PRO A 213 -16.82 -0.14 -43.77
N GLN A 214 -16.36 -0.92 -44.74
CA GLN A 214 -16.31 -2.39 -44.63
C GLN A 214 -15.24 -2.86 -43.64
N ARG A 215 -14.09 -2.16 -43.55
CA ARG A 215 -13.03 -2.49 -42.59
C ARG A 215 -13.46 -2.15 -41.16
N LEU A 216 -14.09 -0.99 -40.96
CA LEU A 216 -14.61 -0.58 -39.66
C LEU A 216 -15.72 -1.51 -39.18
N ALA A 217 -16.68 -1.85 -40.05
CA ALA A 217 -17.73 -2.81 -39.73
C ALA A 217 -17.15 -4.18 -39.32
N ARG A 218 -16.17 -4.70 -40.07
CA ARG A 218 -15.48 -5.95 -39.73
C ARG A 218 -14.73 -5.85 -38.40
N PHE A 219 -14.05 -4.75 -38.15
CA PHE A 219 -13.33 -4.50 -36.89
C PHE A 219 -14.29 -4.48 -35.70
N LEU A 220 -15.42 -3.76 -35.80
CA LEU A 220 -16.41 -3.67 -34.74
C LEU A 220 -17.15 -4.99 -34.51
N LEU A 221 -17.37 -5.79 -35.56
CA LEU A 221 -17.87 -7.16 -35.43
C LEU A 221 -16.86 -8.08 -34.74
N GLU A 222 -15.57 -7.90 -35.02
CA GLU A 222 -14.52 -8.69 -34.36
C GLU A 222 -14.39 -8.33 -32.89
N TYR A 223 -14.39 -7.04 -32.57
CA TYR A 223 -14.31 -6.50 -31.22
C TYR A 223 -15.69 -6.04 -30.73
N SER A 224 -16.66 -6.96 -30.74
CA SER A 224 -18.08 -6.68 -30.45
C SER A 224 -18.32 -6.04 -29.08
N VAL A 225 -17.50 -6.40 -28.08
CA VAL A 225 -17.59 -5.81 -26.73
C VAL A 225 -17.10 -4.36 -26.73
N ALA A 226 -16.07 -4.05 -27.53
CA ALA A 226 -15.58 -2.69 -27.70
C ALA A 226 -16.62 -1.80 -28.38
N ALA A 227 -17.32 -2.32 -29.40
CA ALA A 227 -18.44 -1.61 -30.04
C ALA A 227 -19.55 -1.26 -29.04
N ARG A 228 -19.98 -2.23 -28.22
CA ARG A 228 -20.97 -1.99 -27.16
C ARG A 228 -20.48 -0.96 -26.13
N ALA A 229 -19.24 -1.06 -25.69
CA ALA A 229 -18.64 -0.13 -24.75
C ALA A 229 -18.56 1.29 -25.34
N ALA A 230 -18.17 1.43 -26.61
CA ALA A 230 -18.12 2.71 -27.32
C ALA A 230 -19.49 3.38 -27.37
N SER A 231 -20.54 2.64 -27.76
CA SER A 231 -21.92 3.15 -27.73
C SER A 231 -22.34 3.61 -26.34
N THR A 232 -22.02 2.81 -25.32
CA THR A 232 -22.34 3.14 -23.92
C THR A 232 -21.63 4.43 -23.48
N LEU A 233 -20.37 4.61 -23.85
CA LEU A 233 -19.59 5.81 -23.55
C LEU A 233 -20.14 7.05 -24.26
N MET A 234 -20.51 6.95 -25.55
CA MET A 234 -21.11 8.06 -26.30
C MET A 234 -22.44 8.52 -25.67
N GLU A 235 -23.35 7.58 -25.38
CA GLU A 235 -24.64 7.87 -24.75
C GLU A 235 -24.48 8.50 -23.36
N ARG A 236 -23.55 7.99 -22.55
CA ARG A 236 -23.23 8.55 -21.23
C ARG A 236 -22.63 9.93 -21.32
N TRP A 237 -21.67 10.12 -22.22
CA TRP A 237 -21.06 11.43 -22.44
C TRP A 237 -22.11 12.47 -22.84
N GLN A 238 -23.02 12.14 -23.76
CA GLN A 238 -24.13 13.01 -24.15
C GLN A 238 -25.03 13.36 -22.95
N ARG A 239 -25.49 12.34 -22.23
CA ARG A 239 -26.40 12.50 -21.08
C ARG A 239 -25.78 13.33 -19.97
N ASN A 240 -24.56 12.99 -19.56
CA ASN A 240 -23.87 13.67 -18.47
C ASN A 240 -23.55 15.12 -18.87
N THR A 241 -23.15 15.34 -20.12
CA THR A 241 -22.90 16.70 -20.65
C THR A 241 -24.15 17.55 -20.62
N LEU A 242 -25.28 17.01 -21.09
CA LEU A 242 -26.56 17.70 -21.05
C LEU A 242 -26.99 18.01 -19.61
N GLU A 243 -26.85 17.03 -18.71
CA GLU A 243 -27.24 17.14 -17.30
C GLU A 243 -26.51 18.28 -16.58
N TRP A 244 -25.17 18.36 -16.66
CA TRP A 244 -24.44 19.42 -15.96
C TRP A 244 -24.65 20.81 -16.59
N LEU A 245 -24.87 20.89 -17.92
CA LEU A 245 -25.19 22.16 -18.59
C LEU A 245 -26.57 22.69 -18.16
N GLN A 246 -27.56 21.81 -18.04
CA GLN A 246 -28.88 22.16 -17.52
C GLN A 246 -28.80 22.63 -16.06
N ARG A 247 -28.00 21.94 -15.24
CA ARG A 247 -27.74 22.34 -13.85
C ARG A 247 -27.05 23.71 -13.78
N LEU A 248 -26.02 23.94 -14.60
CA LEU A 248 -25.31 25.23 -14.65
C LEU A 248 -26.27 26.37 -15.03
N THR A 249 -27.09 26.14 -16.06
CA THR A 249 -28.07 27.13 -16.53
C THR A 249 -29.09 27.44 -15.42
N THR A 250 -29.62 26.41 -14.77
CA THR A 250 -30.60 26.55 -13.68
C THR A 250 -30.02 27.28 -12.47
N ASP A 251 -28.77 27.02 -12.13
CA ASP A 251 -28.13 27.54 -10.93
C ASP A 251 -27.35 28.84 -11.13
N THR A 252 -27.28 29.39 -12.35
CA THR A 252 -26.43 30.56 -12.69
C THR A 252 -26.62 31.73 -11.72
N GLU A 253 -27.85 32.10 -11.38
CA GLU A 253 -28.10 33.19 -10.43
C GLU A 253 -27.69 32.83 -8.99
N ALA A 254 -27.90 31.58 -8.59
CA ALA A 254 -27.53 31.12 -7.26
C ALA A 254 -25.99 31.06 -7.10
N ILE A 255 -25.29 30.67 -8.17
CA ILE A 255 -23.82 30.71 -8.25
C ILE A 255 -23.35 32.16 -8.11
N ALA A 256 -23.92 33.09 -8.89
CA ALA A 256 -23.58 34.52 -8.80
C ALA A 256 -23.79 35.08 -7.39
N ARG A 257 -24.92 34.77 -6.74
CA ARG A 257 -25.18 35.20 -5.35
C ARG A 257 -24.22 34.59 -4.34
N CYS A 258 -23.88 33.31 -4.50
CA CYS A 258 -23.04 32.57 -3.55
C CYS A 258 -21.55 32.96 -3.63
N PHE A 259 -21.01 33.07 -4.85
CA PHE A 259 -19.57 33.21 -5.07
C PHE A 259 -19.12 34.58 -5.55
N LEU A 260 -20.04 35.41 -6.06
CA LEU A 260 -19.72 36.72 -6.66
C LEU A 260 -20.51 37.88 -6.04
N ALA A 261 -21.13 37.67 -4.87
CA ALA A 261 -21.98 38.66 -4.20
C ALA A 261 -23.08 39.26 -5.12
N GLY A 262 -23.57 38.46 -6.08
CA GLY A 262 -24.61 38.86 -7.04
C GLY A 262 -24.09 39.48 -8.34
N ALA A 263 -22.78 39.68 -8.51
CA ALA A 263 -22.22 40.11 -9.79
C ALA A 263 -22.42 39.03 -10.87
N PRO A 264 -22.55 39.41 -12.16
CA PRO A 264 -22.77 38.45 -13.25
C PRO A 264 -21.68 37.37 -13.32
N LEU A 265 -22.09 36.11 -13.51
CA LEU A 265 -21.18 34.97 -13.64
C LEU A 265 -20.25 35.10 -14.87
N GLY A 266 -20.77 35.71 -15.94
CA GLY A 266 -20.09 35.77 -17.24
C GLY A 266 -20.10 34.42 -17.98
N ASP A 267 -19.55 34.41 -19.19
CA ASP A 267 -19.49 33.22 -20.03
C ASP A 267 -18.47 32.20 -19.49
N LEU A 268 -18.79 30.91 -19.67
CA LEU A 268 -17.86 29.81 -19.44
C LEU A 268 -16.74 29.88 -20.50
N THR A 269 -15.47 29.80 -20.11
CA THR A 269 -14.32 29.92 -21.04
C THR A 269 -13.53 28.63 -21.17
N HIS A 270 -13.42 27.88 -20.08
CA HIS A 270 -12.62 26.66 -20.02
C HIS A 270 -13.25 25.66 -19.05
N ILE A 271 -13.06 24.38 -19.35
CA ILE A 271 -13.40 23.28 -18.45
C ILE A 271 -12.25 22.29 -18.38
N GLU A 272 -12.21 21.53 -17.29
CA GLU A 272 -11.37 20.36 -17.13
C GLU A 272 -12.26 19.19 -16.68
N CYS A 273 -12.15 18.06 -17.37
CA CYS A 273 -12.97 16.87 -17.14
C CYS A 273 -12.11 15.75 -16.53
N GLY A 274 -12.75 14.78 -15.90
CA GLY A 274 -12.06 13.57 -15.42
C GLY A 274 -11.21 13.82 -14.17
N LEU A 275 -11.62 14.76 -13.31
CA LEU A 275 -10.91 15.09 -12.06
C LEU A 275 -11.20 14.10 -10.92
N SER A 276 -12.06 13.12 -11.15
CA SER A 276 -12.33 11.99 -10.27
C SER A 276 -12.60 10.73 -11.08
N ASP A 277 -12.54 9.58 -10.40
CA ASP A 277 -13.02 8.32 -10.96
C ASP A 277 -14.46 8.45 -11.50
N PRO A 278 -14.77 7.77 -12.62
CA PRO A 278 -16.12 7.73 -13.15
C PRO A 278 -17.02 6.78 -12.34
N HIS A 279 -18.17 7.29 -11.91
CA HIS A 279 -19.19 6.55 -11.17
C HIS A 279 -20.59 6.84 -11.70
N HIS A 280 -21.58 6.01 -11.35
CA HIS A 280 -23.00 6.26 -11.61
C HIS A 280 -23.33 6.65 -13.06
N GLY A 281 -22.84 5.88 -14.03
CA GLY A 281 -23.04 6.17 -15.44
C GLY A 281 -21.97 7.09 -16.04
N GLY A 282 -20.74 7.04 -15.56
CA GLY A 282 -19.62 7.84 -16.06
C GLY A 282 -19.59 9.29 -15.58
N LYS A 283 -20.30 9.63 -14.49
CA LYS A 283 -20.22 10.97 -13.87
C LYS A 283 -18.88 11.13 -13.16
N SER A 284 -18.27 12.29 -13.31
CA SER A 284 -16.96 12.63 -12.73
C SER A 284 -16.94 14.12 -12.36
N VAL A 285 -16.06 14.49 -11.44
CA VAL A 285 -15.83 15.88 -11.04
C VAL A 285 -15.29 16.70 -12.22
N MET A 286 -15.76 17.95 -12.34
CA MET A 286 -15.33 18.88 -13.39
C MET A 286 -14.89 20.21 -12.79
N ARG A 287 -13.89 20.86 -13.41
CA ARG A 287 -13.49 22.24 -13.09
C ARG A 287 -13.99 23.16 -14.19
N LEU A 288 -14.52 24.33 -13.80
CA LEU A 288 -15.14 25.31 -14.69
C LEU A 288 -14.53 26.69 -14.46
N HIS A 289 -14.13 27.38 -15.52
CA HIS A 289 -13.59 28.74 -15.48
C HIS A 289 -14.51 29.70 -16.24
N PHE A 290 -14.77 30.87 -15.65
CA PHE A 290 -15.66 31.89 -16.21
C PHE A 290 -14.91 33.18 -16.55
N THR A 291 -15.46 33.97 -17.48
CA THR A 291 -14.94 35.30 -17.84
C THR A 291 -14.93 36.29 -16.68
N SER A 292 -15.77 36.09 -15.65
CA SER A 292 -15.73 36.85 -14.40
C SER A 292 -14.45 36.62 -13.57
N GLY A 293 -13.64 35.60 -13.92
CA GLY A 293 -12.50 35.15 -13.14
C GLY A 293 -12.86 34.08 -12.10
N LEU A 294 -14.15 33.78 -11.91
CA LEU A 294 -14.58 32.71 -11.01
C LEU A 294 -14.11 31.34 -11.53
N ARG A 295 -13.65 30.50 -10.60
CA ARG A 295 -13.29 29.12 -10.85
C ARG A 295 -14.05 28.21 -9.87
N LEU A 296 -14.73 27.20 -10.39
CA LEU A 296 -15.60 26.31 -9.62
C LEU A 296 -15.29 24.84 -9.91
N ILE A 297 -15.52 24.02 -8.89
CA ILE A 297 -15.57 22.57 -9.02
C ILE A 297 -17.04 22.13 -9.00
N TYR A 298 -17.47 21.44 -10.06
CA TYR A 298 -18.75 20.76 -10.12
C TYR A 298 -18.59 19.32 -9.64
N LYS A 299 -19.31 18.97 -8.57
CA LYS A 299 -19.38 17.60 -8.05
C LYS A 299 -20.75 17.01 -8.35
N PRO A 300 -20.87 15.97 -9.18
CA PRO A 300 -22.15 15.33 -9.49
C PRO A 300 -22.58 14.33 -8.38
N ARG A 301 -22.39 14.72 -7.12
CA ARG A 301 -22.78 13.97 -5.92
C ARG A 301 -23.25 14.90 -4.81
N SER A 302 -23.99 14.34 -3.85
CA SER A 302 -24.28 15.06 -2.60
C SER A 302 -22.98 15.43 -1.86
N VAL A 303 -22.98 16.62 -1.25
CA VAL A 303 -21.91 17.15 -0.40
C VAL A 303 -22.37 17.34 1.05
N SER A 304 -23.43 16.63 1.45
CA SER A 304 -24.01 16.70 2.80
C SER A 304 -22.99 16.40 3.90
N LEU A 305 -22.12 15.42 3.67
CA LEU A 305 -21.00 15.09 4.55
C LEU A 305 -19.92 16.18 4.59
N ASP A 306 -19.59 16.78 3.44
CA ASP A 306 -18.69 17.94 3.36
C ASP A 306 -19.25 19.13 4.17
N LEU A 307 -20.55 19.40 4.09
CA LEU A 307 -21.21 20.43 4.88
C LEU A 307 -21.20 20.15 6.38
N ALA A 308 -21.40 18.88 6.79
CA ALA A 308 -21.29 18.48 8.20
C ALA A 308 -19.89 18.74 8.75
N TYR A 309 -18.86 18.47 7.95
CA TYR A 309 -17.46 18.80 8.26
C TYR A 309 -17.26 20.31 8.40
N ASN A 310 -17.73 21.11 7.43
CA ASN A 310 -17.64 22.57 7.50
C ASN A 310 -18.31 23.14 8.76
N ASN A 311 -19.49 22.64 9.12
CA ASN A 311 -20.22 23.04 10.33
C ASN A 311 -19.43 22.74 11.61
N LEU A 312 -18.72 21.61 11.66
CA LEU A 312 -17.83 21.28 12.78
C LEU A 312 -16.67 22.28 12.86
N LEU A 313 -16.03 22.60 11.74
CA LEU A 313 -14.93 23.58 11.71
C LEU A 313 -15.41 24.98 12.13
N ASP A 314 -16.56 25.45 11.63
CA ASP A 314 -17.18 26.72 12.04
C ASP A 314 -17.49 26.76 13.54
N TRP A 315 -17.91 25.63 14.09
CA TRP A 315 -18.16 25.53 15.51
C TRP A 315 -16.85 25.61 16.30
N LEU A 316 -15.81 24.86 15.92
CA LEU A 316 -14.50 24.88 16.59
C LEU A 316 -13.86 26.28 16.54
N GLU A 317 -13.98 26.97 15.41
CA GLU A 317 -13.52 28.35 15.22
C GLU A 317 -14.22 29.31 16.20
N ARG A 318 -15.56 29.27 16.28
CA ARG A 318 -16.33 30.07 17.26
C ARG A 318 -16.00 29.73 18.72
N GLN A 319 -15.53 28.51 18.98
CA GLN A 319 -15.10 28.10 20.32
C GLN A 319 -13.66 28.52 20.66
N GLY A 320 -12.94 29.16 19.73
CA GLY A 320 -11.57 29.65 19.94
C GLY A 320 -10.50 28.58 19.76
N THR A 321 -10.65 27.67 18.78
CA THR A 321 -9.61 26.69 18.42
C THR A 321 -8.25 27.37 18.20
N PRO A 322 -7.13 26.76 18.63
CA PRO A 322 -5.80 27.31 18.38
C PRO A 322 -5.42 27.35 16.89
N TYR A 323 -6.03 26.49 16.07
CA TYR A 323 -5.76 26.37 14.64
C TYR A 323 -7.09 26.38 13.86
N PRO A 324 -7.55 27.56 13.39
CA PRO A 324 -8.69 27.62 12.49
C PRO A 324 -8.32 26.99 11.14
N LEU A 325 -9.15 26.08 10.64
CA LEU A 325 -8.91 25.36 9.39
C LEU A 325 -9.76 25.97 8.26
N ARG A 326 -9.10 26.29 7.14
CA ARG A 326 -9.79 26.76 5.92
C ARG A 326 -10.64 25.64 5.35
N LYS A 327 -11.79 26.02 4.79
CA LYS A 327 -12.78 25.13 4.18
C LYS A 327 -13.32 25.74 2.89
N PRO A 328 -13.64 24.94 1.86
CA PRO A 328 -14.26 25.45 0.65
C PRO A 328 -15.67 25.99 0.91
N VAL A 329 -16.08 27.01 0.15
CA VAL A 329 -17.49 27.43 0.06
C VAL A 329 -18.26 26.46 -0.86
N TYR A 330 -19.46 26.05 -0.43
CA TYR A 330 -20.33 25.13 -1.16
C TYR A 330 -21.68 25.77 -1.50
N LEU A 331 -22.10 25.65 -2.75
CA LEU A 331 -23.49 25.78 -3.17
C LEU A 331 -24.05 24.37 -3.38
N ALA A 332 -24.62 23.81 -2.32
CA ALA A 332 -25.16 22.46 -2.34
C ALA A 332 -26.55 22.39 -2.98
N ARG A 333 -26.81 21.28 -3.67
CA ARG A 333 -28.10 20.81 -4.14
C ARG A 333 -28.34 19.41 -3.59
N ALA A 334 -29.46 18.79 -3.96
CA ALA A 334 -29.84 17.48 -3.42
C ALA A 334 -28.78 16.40 -3.71
N ASP A 335 -28.36 16.30 -4.98
CA ASP A 335 -27.50 15.23 -5.51
C ASP A 335 -26.28 15.74 -6.29
N TYR A 336 -25.98 17.05 -6.23
CA TYR A 336 -24.80 17.68 -6.79
C TYR A 336 -24.42 18.96 -6.03
N ALA A 337 -23.25 19.53 -6.34
CA ALA A 337 -22.84 20.81 -5.78
C ALA A 337 -21.88 21.58 -6.70
N TRP A 338 -21.88 22.90 -6.53
CA TRP A 338 -20.83 23.79 -7.00
C TRP A 338 -19.95 24.17 -5.81
N VAL A 339 -18.64 24.06 -5.96
CA VAL A 339 -17.68 24.24 -4.86
C VAL A 339 -16.61 25.25 -5.29
N GLU A 340 -16.20 26.11 -4.37
CA GLU A 340 -15.04 26.99 -4.54
C GLU A 340 -13.82 26.18 -4.98
N GLN A 341 -13.12 26.62 -6.02
CA GLN A 341 -11.81 26.07 -6.35
C GLN A 341 -10.76 26.61 -5.39
N ILE A 342 -10.09 25.70 -4.67
CA ILE A 342 -8.91 26.00 -3.86
C ILE A 342 -7.67 25.61 -4.67
N ASP A 343 -6.74 26.54 -4.85
CA ASP A 343 -5.47 26.29 -5.52
C ASP A 343 -4.36 25.97 -4.53
N HIS A 344 -3.40 25.16 -4.98
CA HIS A 344 -2.11 25.08 -4.31
C HIS A 344 -1.39 26.43 -4.40
N THR A 345 -1.02 26.98 -3.25
CA THR A 345 -0.24 28.22 -3.15
C THR A 345 0.96 27.97 -2.23
N PRO A 346 2.18 28.31 -2.66
CA PRO A 346 3.39 28.00 -1.90
C PRO A 346 3.47 28.78 -0.58
N CYS A 347 4.21 28.24 0.38
CA CYS A 347 4.68 29.02 1.52
C CYS A 347 5.85 29.90 1.09
N HIS A 348 5.91 31.14 1.55
CA HIS A 348 6.95 32.11 1.19
C HIS A 348 8.01 32.31 2.28
N SER A 349 7.82 31.69 3.45
CA SER A 349 8.79 31.75 4.56
C SER A 349 8.81 30.47 5.38
N GLN A 350 9.88 30.28 6.15
CA GLN A 350 9.96 29.22 7.15
C GLN A 350 8.84 29.33 8.19
N GLU A 351 8.45 30.53 8.61
CA GLU A 351 7.37 30.72 9.58
C GLU A 351 6.02 30.24 9.04
N GLU A 352 5.68 30.60 7.80
CA GLU A 352 4.47 30.13 7.13
C GLU A 352 4.44 28.60 7.00
N LEU A 353 5.58 28.00 6.68
CA LEU A 353 5.72 26.54 6.63
C LEU A 353 5.49 25.90 8.02
N LEU A 354 6.05 26.45 9.09
CA LEU A 354 5.83 25.96 10.45
C LEU A 354 4.38 26.14 10.92
N GLN A 355 3.66 27.17 10.42
CA GLN A 355 2.22 27.35 10.64
C GLN A 355 1.41 26.32 9.86
N PHE A 356 1.75 26.07 8.59
CA PHE A 356 1.14 25.03 7.76
C PHE A 356 1.27 23.64 8.41
N CYS A 357 2.46 23.29 8.90
CA CYS A 357 2.69 22.02 9.60
C CYS A 357 1.82 21.91 10.86
N ALA A 358 1.69 22.97 11.66
CA ALA A 358 0.84 22.96 12.85
C ALA A 358 -0.66 22.83 12.49
N ALA A 359 -1.13 23.58 11.48
CA ALA A 359 -2.49 23.44 10.98
C ALA A 359 -2.75 22.03 10.41
N THR A 360 -1.74 21.39 9.80
CA THR A 360 -1.82 20.01 9.30
C THR A 360 -1.96 19.01 10.45
N GLY A 361 -1.26 19.24 11.56
CA GLY A 361 -1.45 18.50 12.80
C GLY A 361 -2.89 18.60 13.34
N ALA A 362 -3.45 19.82 13.32
CA ALA A 362 -4.83 20.06 13.71
C ALA A 362 -5.82 19.30 12.79
N LEU A 363 -5.60 19.37 11.47
CA LEU A 363 -6.39 18.64 10.48
C LEU A 363 -6.34 17.12 10.73
N LEU A 364 -5.16 16.57 10.99
CA LEU A 364 -4.97 15.15 11.31
C LEU A 364 -5.77 14.73 12.57
N CYS A 365 -5.83 15.59 13.58
CA CYS A 365 -6.63 15.34 14.80
C CYS A 365 -8.13 15.26 14.48
N ILE A 366 -8.65 16.19 13.67
CA ILE A 366 -10.06 16.16 13.25
C ILE A 366 -10.35 14.95 12.36
N SER A 367 -9.46 14.61 11.43
CA SER A 367 -9.57 13.40 10.60
C SER A 367 -9.56 12.12 11.44
N TYR A 368 -8.77 12.08 12.51
CA TYR A 368 -8.75 10.97 13.46
C TYR A 368 -10.09 10.86 14.24
N LEU A 369 -10.64 11.98 14.70
CA LEU A 369 -11.95 12.02 15.35
C LEU A 369 -13.06 11.47 14.44
N LEU A 370 -13.05 11.88 13.17
CA LEU A 370 -14.05 11.51 12.17
C LEU A 370 -13.79 10.18 11.47
N ASP A 371 -12.81 9.40 11.94
CA ASP A 371 -12.45 8.08 11.39
C ASP A 371 -12.27 8.10 9.86
N ALA A 372 -11.59 9.14 9.37
CA ALA A 372 -11.27 9.34 7.97
C ALA A 372 -10.31 8.25 7.46
N THR A 373 -10.37 7.95 6.17
CA THR A 373 -9.43 7.10 5.44
C THR A 373 -9.19 7.66 4.04
N ASP A 374 -8.17 7.17 3.36
CA ASP A 374 -7.93 7.47 1.94
C ASP A 374 -7.71 8.97 1.65
N LEU A 375 -7.12 9.69 2.61
CA LEU A 375 -6.67 11.07 2.40
C LEU A 375 -5.27 11.04 1.78
N HIS A 376 -5.19 11.19 0.46
CA HIS A 376 -3.96 11.18 -0.32
C HIS A 376 -3.71 12.54 -1.02
N ASP A 377 -2.59 12.70 -1.73
CA ASP A 377 -2.10 13.97 -2.31
C ASP A 377 -3.09 14.80 -3.14
N SER A 378 -4.09 14.16 -3.76
CA SER A 378 -5.11 14.89 -4.55
C SER A 378 -6.27 15.41 -3.68
N ASN A 379 -6.40 14.94 -2.45
CA ASN A 379 -7.48 15.30 -1.53
C ASN A 379 -7.06 16.42 -0.57
N LEU A 380 -5.75 16.66 -0.43
CA LEU A 380 -5.18 17.72 0.41
C LEU A 380 -4.57 18.83 -0.46
N ILE A 381 -5.17 20.01 -0.42
CA ILE A 381 -4.64 21.21 -1.07
C ILE A 381 -3.82 22.01 -0.06
N ALA A 382 -2.56 22.31 -0.42
CA ALA A 382 -1.69 23.20 0.34
C ALA A 382 -1.92 24.64 -0.11
N ALA A 383 -2.74 25.39 0.63
CA ALA A 383 -3.06 26.78 0.32
C ALA A 383 -2.31 27.72 1.28
N GLN A 384 -1.04 27.99 0.99
CA GLN A 384 -0.11 28.73 1.85
C GLN A 384 -0.05 28.08 3.24
N THR A 385 -0.48 28.77 4.30
CA THR A 385 -0.49 28.26 5.69
C THR A 385 -1.66 27.32 6.00
N SER A 386 -2.58 27.13 5.05
CA SER A 386 -3.82 26.38 5.25
C SER A 386 -3.82 25.03 4.51
N PRO A 387 -3.86 23.90 5.23
CA PRO A 387 -4.16 22.59 4.65
C PRO A 387 -5.68 22.45 4.47
N VAL A 388 -6.14 22.23 3.24
CA VAL A 388 -7.57 22.15 2.92
C VAL A 388 -7.91 20.78 2.34
N LEU A 389 -8.83 20.07 2.98
CA LEU A 389 -9.41 18.85 2.42
C LEU A 389 -10.49 19.22 1.40
N VAL A 390 -10.37 18.67 0.19
CA VAL A 390 -11.31 18.92 -0.92
C VAL A 390 -12.16 17.71 -1.27
N ASP A 391 -11.85 16.53 -0.74
CA ASP A 391 -12.70 15.35 -0.86
C ASP A 391 -12.86 14.62 0.49
N LEU A 392 -14.11 14.40 0.88
CA LEU A 392 -14.51 13.99 2.23
C LEU A 392 -15.50 12.82 2.21
N GLU A 393 -15.70 12.17 1.07
CA GLU A 393 -16.68 11.07 0.92
C GLU A 393 -16.30 9.78 1.68
N THR A 394 -15.07 9.72 2.18
CA THR A 394 -14.49 8.61 2.95
C THR A 394 -14.38 8.89 4.45
N LEU A 395 -15.02 9.96 4.95
CA LEU A 395 -15.19 10.17 6.39
C LEU A 395 -16.11 9.09 6.98
N LEU A 396 -15.91 8.76 8.25
CA LEU A 396 -16.73 7.80 9.01
C LEU A 396 -16.79 6.43 8.34
N GLN A 397 -15.62 5.90 7.95
CA GLN A 397 -15.53 4.72 7.11
C GLN A 397 -15.99 3.43 7.84
N PRO A 398 -17.03 2.73 7.35
CA PRO A 398 -17.51 1.49 7.94
C PRO A 398 -16.46 0.37 7.91
N ARG A 399 -16.56 -0.58 8.85
CA ARG A 399 -15.73 -1.77 8.93
C ARG A 399 -16.58 -3.01 8.72
N LEU A 400 -16.09 -3.95 7.91
CA LEU A 400 -16.76 -5.24 7.74
C LEU A 400 -16.81 -6.01 9.06
N ALA A 401 -17.92 -6.67 9.33
CA ALA A 401 -18.03 -7.60 10.45
C ALA A 401 -17.01 -8.73 10.27
N THR A 402 -16.19 -8.96 11.30
CA THR A 402 -15.20 -10.05 11.30
C THR A 402 -15.89 -11.37 11.68
N PRO A 403 -15.63 -12.51 11.00
CA PRO A 403 -16.17 -13.80 11.42
C PRO A 403 -15.60 -14.18 12.80
N GLN A 404 -16.41 -14.75 13.68
CA GLN A 404 -15.97 -15.20 15.00
C GLN A 404 -14.97 -16.38 14.96
N THR A 405 -14.81 -17.02 13.80
CA THR A 405 -14.09 -18.30 13.64
C THR A 405 -12.56 -18.19 13.57
N SER A 406 -11.96 -16.99 13.55
CA SER A 406 -10.51 -16.81 13.57
C SER A 406 -9.98 -16.32 14.93
N GLN A 407 -10.11 -17.14 15.96
CA GLN A 407 -9.50 -16.88 17.30
C GLN A 407 -7.98 -17.14 17.33
N LYS A 408 -7.38 -17.73 16.30
CA LYS A 408 -5.92 -17.88 16.19
C LYS A 408 -5.31 -16.51 15.83
N GLN A 409 -4.21 -16.12 16.49
CA GLN A 409 -3.50 -14.84 16.29
C GLN A 409 -4.22 -13.59 16.83
N ASP A 410 -4.86 -13.69 18.00
CA ASP A 410 -5.68 -12.59 18.50
C ASP A 410 -4.91 -11.29 18.75
N ALA A 411 -3.66 -11.33 19.25
CA ALA A 411 -2.84 -10.14 19.37
C ALA A 411 -2.53 -9.46 18.01
N LEU A 412 -2.41 -10.24 16.92
CA LEU A 412 -2.16 -9.68 15.59
C LEU A 412 -3.40 -8.99 15.05
N ARG A 413 -4.54 -9.66 15.21
CA ARG A 413 -5.85 -9.09 14.87
C ARG A 413 -6.08 -7.79 15.66
N LYS A 414 -5.81 -7.80 16.96
CA LYS A 414 -5.91 -6.59 17.80
C LYS A 414 -4.91 -5.51 17.40
N ALA A 415 -3.68 -5.84 17.03
CA ALA A 415 -2.72 -4.86 16.55
C ALA A 415 -3.14 -4.23 15.21
N ALA A 416 -3.68 -5.04 14.30
CA ALA A 416 -4.29 -4.54 13.07
C ALA A 416 -5.49 -3.63 13.37
N MET A 417 -6.34 -3.99 14.34
CA MET A 417 -7.43 -3.12 14.81
C MET A 417 -6.89 -1.82 15.42
N VAL A 418 -5.85 -1.88 16.26
CA VAL A 418 -5.22 -0.69 16.85
C VAL A 418 -4.74 0.25 15.75
N ALA A 419 -4.06 -0.28 14.72
CA ALA A 419 -3.65 0.50 13.55
C ALA A 419 -4.86 1.10 12.82
N ASP A 420 -5.90 0.29 12.56
CA ASP A 420 -7.13 0.67 11.87
C ASP A 420 -8.04 1.61 12.70
N HIS A 421 -7.81 1.74 14.00
CA HIS A 421 -8.49 2.71 14.86
C HIS A 421 -7.60 3.93 15.19
N SER A 422 -6.44 4.07 14.55
CA SER A 422 -5.47 5.13 14.84
C SER A 422 -5.35 6.17 13.73
N VAL A 423 -4.52 7.19 13.98
CA VAL A 423 -4.06 8.18 12.98
C VAL A 423 -3.46 7.55 11.71
N LEU A 424 -2.96 6.31 11.79
CA LEU A 424 -2.34 5.60 10.65
C LEU A 424 -3.35 5.30 9.53
N ARG A 425 -4.64 5.15 9.84
CA ARG A 425 -5.68 4.84 8.85
C ARG A 425 -6.03 6.02 7.95
N THR A 426 -5.75 7.25 8.39
CA THR A 426 -6.20 8.47 7.70
C THR A 426 -5.71 8.58 6.26
N GLY A 427 -4.54 8.00 5.95
CA GLY A 427 -3.85 8.17 4.66
C GLY A 427 -2.89 9.38 4.63
N LEU A 428 -2.99 10.28 5.62
CA LEU A 428 -2.13 11.47 5.67
C LEU A 428 -0.69 11.12 6.07
N LEU A 429 -0.50 10.21 7.01
CA LEU A 429 0.85 9.89 7.52
C LEU A 429 1.70 9.14 6.50
N PRO A 430 3.03 9.33 6.49
CA PRO A 430 3.94 8.61 5.60
C PRO A 430 3.75 7.10 5.70
N SER A 431 3.73 6.43 4.55
CA SER A 431 3.54 4.98 4.47
C SER A 431 4.26 4.42 3.25
N LEU A 432 5.44 3.85 3.47
CA LEU A 432 6.21 3.22 2.40
C LEU A 432 5.58 1.88 2.00
N LYS A 433 5.21 1.76 0.71
CA LYS A 433 4.71 0.52 0.10
C LYS A 433 5.63 0.06 -1.02
N THR A 434 5.75 -1.26 -1.15
CA THR A 434 6.51 -1.92 -2.22
C THR A 434 5.59 -2.24 -3.38
N GLY A 435 5.95 -1.78 -4.57
CA GLY A 435 5.27 -2.11 -5.83
C GLY A 435 5.56 -3.53 -6.29
N ALA A 436 4.83 -3.99 -7.29
CA ALA A 436 5.04 -5.32 -7.88
C ALA A 436 6.42 -5.49 -8.53
N ASP A 437 7.06 -4.39 -8.94
CA ASP A 437 8.42 -4.33 -9.50
C ASP A 437 9.52 -4.27 -8.42
N GLY A 438 9.14 -4.34 -7.13
CA GLY A 438 10.05 -4.26 -5.99
C GLY A 438 10.46 -2.84 -5.59
N SER A 439 10.07 -1.81 -6.35
CA SER A 439 10.41 -0.43 -6.00
C SER A 439 9.48 0.13 -4.92
N ILE A 440 9.97 1.11 -4.15
CA ILE A 440 9.25 1.67 -3.00
C ILE A 440 8.72 3.06 -3.34
N ALA A 441 7.46 3.30 -2.98
CA ALA A 441 6.87 4.63 -2.97
C ALA A 441 6.29 4.95 -1.59
N ASP A 442 6.38 6.21 -1.19
CA ASP A 442 5.57 6.74 -0.11
C ASP A 442 4.17 7.02 -0.65
N VAL A 443 3.15 6.40 -0.06
CA VAL A 443 1.76 6.62 -0.44
C VAL A 443 1.03 7.55 0.53
N GLY A 444 1.72 8.03 1.57
CA GLY A 444 1.19 8.93 2.57
C GLY A 444 1.40 10.40 2.18
N CYS A 445 0.37 11.21 2.38
CA CYS A 445 0.36 12.60 1.89
C CYS A 445 1.47 13.48 2.48
N LEU A 446 1.72 13.34 3.79
CA LEU A 446 2.72 14.13 4.52
C LEU A 446 4.15 13.60 4.34
N GLY A 447 4.32 12.52 3.58
CA GLY A 447 5.64 12.06 3.14
C GLY A 447 6.41 13.11 2.33
N GLY A 448 5.67 13.96 1.59
CA GLY A 448 6.22 15.06 0.81
C GLY A 448 6.89 16.15 1.65
N LEU A 449 6.54 16.29 2.95
CA LEU A 449 7.22 17.20 3.88
C LEU A 449 8.71 16.87 4.03
N LEU A 450 9.08 15.60 3.80
CA LEU A 450 10.44 15.07 3.95
C LEU A 450 11.15 14.93 2.58
N GLY A 451 10.63 15.59 1.54
CA GLY A 451 11.12 15.49 0.17
C GLY A 451 10.51 14.34 -0.64
N ALA A 452 10.70 14.38 -1.95
CA ALA A 452 10.09 13.44 -2.90
C ALA A 452 10.60 11.99 -2.72
N HIS A 453 9.68 11.03 -2.61
CA HIS A 453 9.98 9.58 -2.60
C HIS A 453 8.86 8.81 -3.33
N SER A 454 8.77 9.01 -4.63
CA SER A 454 7.73 8.36 -5.45
C SER A 454 8.35 7.53 -6.57
N ALA A 455 8.13 6.22 -6.54
CA ALA A 455 8.48 5.33 -7.64
C ALA A 455 7.67 5.66 -8.91
N ALA A 456 8.18 5.26 -10.08
CA ALA A 456 7.51 5.54 -11.36
C ALA A 456 6.11 4.92 -11.47
N TRP A 457 5.88 3.75 -10.87
CA TRP A 457 4.55 3.11 -10.83
C TRP A 457 3.54 3.83 -9.94
N TYR A 458 4.01 4.62 -8.97
CA TYR A 458 3.17 5.51 -8.18
C TYR A 458 2.96 6.86 -8.88
N ARG A 459 3.93 7.27 -9.72
CA ARG A 459 3.87 8.49 -10.55
C ARG A 459 3.02 8.37 -11.81
N HIS A 460 2.74 7.16 -12.31
CA HIS A 460 2.07 6.99 -13.62
C HIS A 460 0.62 7.52 -13.68
N GLU A 461 0.02 7.91 -12.55
CA GLU A 461 -1.31 8.56 -12.51
C GLU A 461 -1.32 9.88 -11.73
N ARG A 462 -0.19 10.31 -11.16
CA ARG A 462 -0.14 11.49 -10.28
C ARG A 462 1.11 12.31 -10.62
N THR A 463 0.89 13.52 -11.14
CA THR A 463 1.91 14.58 -11.24
C THR A 463 2.62 14.77 -9.90
N ALA A 464 3.83 15.33 -9.92
CA ALA A 464 4.62 15.64 -8.72
C ALA A 464 3.75 16.11 -7.55
N SER A 465 4.06 15.65 -6.32
CA SER A 465 3.25 15.95 -5.15
C SER A 465 3.10 17.49 -5.06
N PRO A 466 1.89 18.04 -5.24
CA PRO A 466 1.73 19.48 -5.26
C PRO A 466 2.14 20.12 -3.92
N LEU A 467 2.16 19.33 -2.84
CA LEU A 467 2.75 19.67 -1.54
C LEU A 467 4.27 19.84 -1.63
N SER A 468 5.01 18.90 -2.24
CA SER A 468 6.46 19.05 -2.37
C SER A 468 6.83 20.28 -3.19
N ASP A 469 6.11 20.53 -4.29
CA ASP A 469 6.39 21.65 -5.19
C ASP A 469 6.02 23.00 -4.54
N ALA A 470 4.90 23.06 -3.82
CA ALA A 470 4.49 24.26 -3.06
C ALA A 470 5.41 24.56 -1.88
N MET A 471 6.12 23.56 -1.35
CA MET A 471 6.98 23.70 -0.17
C MET A 471 8.47 23.91 -0.51
N GLN A 472 8.91 23.46 -1.68
CA GLN A 472 10.31 23.54 -2.13
C GLN A 472 10.85 24.99 -2.07
N SER A 473 10.04 25.98 -2.46
CA SER A 473 10.43 27.39 -2.43
C SER A 473 10.75 27.92 -1.01
N ALA A 474 10.13 27.38 0.05
CA ALA A 474 10.41 27.76 1.43
C ALA A 474 11.68 27.08 1.97
N MET A 475 11.92 25.84 1.56
CA MET A 475 13.12 25.07 1.95
C MET A 475 14.40 25.60 1.31
N ASP A 476 14.32 26.14 0.09
CA ASP A 476 15.46 26.71 -0.64
C ASP A 476 16.02 28.00 0.01
N SER A 477 15.25 28.66 0.88
CA SER A 477 15.65 29.87 1.61
C SER A 477 16.47 29.61 2.89
N GLY A 478 16.65 28.34 3.25
CA GLY A 478 17.38 27.86 4.41
C GLY A 478 16.78 26.52 4.84
N ALA A 479 17.57 25.45 4.85
CA ALA A 479 17.07 24.11 5.15
C ALA A 479 16.60 24.02 6.60
N LEU A 480 15.28 23.91 6.81
CA LEU A 480 14.73 23.51 8.10
C LEU A 480 14.99 22.01 8.30
N ASP A 481 15.45 21.65 9.50
CA ASP A 481 15.57 20.25 9.89
C ASP A 481 14.19 19.58 9.80
N PRO A 482 14.04 18.46 9.06
CA PRO A 482 12.77 17.74 8.96
C PRO A 482 12.16 17.35 10.31
N THR A 483 12.98 17.16 11.35
CA THR A 483 12.48 16.90 12.71
C THR A 483 11.65 18.07 13.26
N VAL A 484 12.03 19.31 12.95
CA VAL A 484 11.28 20.52 13.34
C VAL A 484 9.91 20.53 12.68
N LEU A 485 9.82 20.17 11.39
CA LEU A 485 8.54 20.10 10.68
C LEU A 485 7.62 19.05 11.32
N VAL A 486 8.15 17.85 11.60
CA VAL A 486 7.41 16.77 12.26
C VAL A 486 6.95 17.19 13.66
N ASP A 487 7.81 17.86 14.44
CA ASP A 487 7.44 18.36 15.76
C ASP A 487 6.35 19.43 15.71
N ARG A 488 6.30 20.26 14.66
CA ARG A 488 5.17 21.19 14.47
C ARG A 488 3.87 20.49 14.10
N VAL A 489 3.90 19.45 13.27
CA VAL A 489 2.72 18.61 13.01
C VAL A 489 2.25 17.95 14.31
N ALA A 490 3.17 17.36 15.08
CA ALA A 490 2.91 16.77 16.38
C ALA A 490 2.32 17.78 17.38
N GLN A 491 2.85 19.00 17.43
CA GLN A 491 2.34 20.08 18.29
C GLN A 491 0.91 20.47 17.91
N GLY A 492 0.64 20.67 16.62
CA GLY A 492 -0.69 21.02 16.12
C GLY A 492 -1.74 19.95 16.44
N PHE A 493 -1.35 18.68 16.31
CA PHE A 493 -2.19 17.53 16.69
C PHE A 493 -2.50 17.55 18.19
N ALA A 494 -1.49 17.64 19.04
CA ALA A 494 -1.66 17.57 20.50
C ALA A 494 -2.48 18.75 21.06
N GLN A 495 -2.25 19.97 20.57
CA GLN A 495 -3.00 21.15 21.01
C GLN A 495 -4.47 21.09 20.57
N THR A 496 -4.75 20.61 19.35
CA THR A 496 -6.12 20.42 18.87
C THR A 496 -6.82 19.31 19.62
N TYR A 497 -6.12 18.21 19.91
CA TYR A 497 -6.64 17.12 20.72
C TYR A 497 -7.04 17.59 22.12
N GLY A 498 -6.15 18.32 22.81
CA GLY A 498 -6.43 18.89 24.12
C GLY A 498 -7.60 19.86 24.09
N PHE A 499 -7.71 20.69 23.05
CA PHE A 499 -8.86 21.57 22.85
C PHE A 499 -10.18 20.80 22.67
N VAL A 500 -10.19 19.79 21.79
CA VAL A 500 -11.36 18.92 21.56
C VAL A 500 -11.76 18.19 22.83
N LEU A 501 -10.79 17.66 23.58
CA LEU A 501 -11.02 17.02 24.88
C LEU A 501 -11.65 17.99 25.89
N GLY A 502 -11.19 19.24 25.95
CA GLY A 502 -11.76 20.29 26.79
C GLY A 502 -13.18 20.73 26.38
N LYS A 503 -13.58 20.44 25.13
CA LYS A 503 -14.91 20.75 24.57
C LYS A 503 -15.80 19.50 24.42
N ARG A 504 -15.37 18.35 24.98
CA ARG A 504 -16.01 17.04 24.78
C ARG A 504 -17.51 17.04 25.08
N ASP A 505 -17.94 17.63 26.19
CA ASP A 505 -19.35 17.59 26.59
C ASP A 505 -20.24 18.38 25.61
N ALA A 506 -19.78 19.53 25.14
CA ALA A 506 -20.50 20.33 24.15
C ALA A 506 -20.50 19.69 22.74
N LEU A 507 -19.47 18.91 22.41
CA LEU A 507 -19.41 18.13 21.17
C LEU A 507 -20.34 16.90 21.21
N LEU A 508 -20.47 16.26 22.38
CA LEU A 508 -21.33 15.09 22.60
C LEU A 508 -22.80 15.45 22.86
N ASP A 509 -23.12 16.72 23.05
CA ASP A 509 -24.48 17.21 23.22
C ASP A 509 -25.36 16.86 22.00
N GLY A 510 -26.63 16.54 22.24
CA GLY A 510 -27.57 16.15 21.17
C GLY A 510 -27.80 17.24 20.12
N GLU A 511 -27.66 18.52 20.52
CA GLU A 511 -27.73 19.69 19.65
C GLU A 511 -26.35 20.20 19.22
N GLY A 512 -25.27 19.52 19.63
CA GLY A 512 -23.89 19.83 19.28
C GLY A 512 -23.58 19.64 17.79
N PRO A 513 -22.42 20.11 17.31
CA PRO A 513 -22.08 20.09 15.88
C PRO A 513 -21.96 18.67 15.31
N LEU A 514 -21.68 17.67 16.14
CA LEU A 514 -21.52 16.29 15.68
C LEU A 514 -22.84 15.67 15.19
N ARG A 515 -24.00 16.18 15.61
CA ARG A 515 -25.31 15.66 15.16
C ARG A 515 -25.47 15.66 13.63
N HIS A 516 -24.79 16.58 12.94
CA HIS A 516 -24.84 16.68 11.48
C HIS A 516 -24.21 15.48 10.78
N PHE A 517 -23.41 14.66 11.47
CA PHE A 517 -22.86 13.41 10.93
C PHE A 517 -23.80 12.20 11.09
N ASN A 518 -24.90 12.35 11.82
CA ASN A 518 -25.90 11.30 11.95
C ASN A 518 -26.68 11.13 10.64
N ASN A 519 -26.97 9.88 10.27
CA ASN A 519 -27.72 9.53 9.07
C ASN A 519 -27.14 10.12 7.76
N GLN A 520 -25.81 10.20 7.65
CA GLN A 520 -25.13 10.60 6.43
C GLN A 520 -24.88 9.40 5.52
N THR A 521 -24.86 9.64 4.20
CA THR A 521 -24.38 8.67 3.23
C THR A 521 -22.86 8.81 3.08
N VAL A 522 -22.15 7.69 3.16
CA VAL A 522 -20.69 7.59 3.02
C VAL A 522 -20.32 6.60 1.92
N ARG A 523 -19.14 6.76 1.31
CA ARG A 523 -18.59 5.80 0.35
C ARG A 523 -17.81 4.73 1.09
N PHE A 524 -18.32 3.50 1.11
CA PHE A 524 -17.57 2.36 1.64
C PHE A 524 -16.53 1.89 0.63
N LEU A 525 -15.26 1.90 1.03
CA LEU A 525 -14.14 1.41 0.21
C LEU A 525 -13.82 -0.03 0.60
N LEU A 526 -14.24 -0.97 -0.24
CA LEU A 526 -13.86 -2.37 -0.09
C LEU A 526 -12.44 -2.65 -0.62
N ARG A 527 -12.04 -1.94 -1.69
CA ARG A 527 -10.73 -2.05 -2.35
C ARG A 527 -10.28 -0.67 -2.83
N ASP A 528 -8.97 -0.53 -2.95
CA ASP A 528 -8.31 0.62 -3.57
C ASP A 528 -8.71 0.75 -5.05
N THR A 529 -8.96 1.99 -5.51
CA THR A 529 -9.34 2.29 -6.90
C THR A 529 -8.38 1.67 -7.93
N THR A 530 -7.08 1.63 -7.65
CA THR A 530 -6.05 1.11 -8.55
C THR A 530 -6.33 -0.34 -8.95
N VAL A 531 -6.96 -1.13 -8.06
CA VAL A 531 -7.35 -2.51 -8.37
C VAL A 531 -8.42 -2.54 -9.46
N TYR A 532 -9.40 -1.64 -9.39
CA TYR A 532 -10.47 -1.55 -10.39
C TYR A 532 -9.96 -1.02 -11.73
N ILE A 533 -9.11 0.02 -11.73
CA ILE A 533 -8.53 0.56 -12.97
C ILE A 533 -7.72 -0.51 -13.71
N LYS A 534 -6.83 -1.23 -13.00
CA LYS A 534 -6.05 -2.34 -13.59
C LYS A 534 -6.93 -3.46 -14.11
N LEU A 535 -8.01 -3.77 -13.40
CA LEU A 535 -8.95 -4.80 -13.82
C LEU A 535 -9.77 -4.38 -15.04
N LEU A 536 -10.21 -3.11 -15.13
CA LEU A 536 -10.86 -2.55 -16.31
C LEU A 536 -9.94 -2.60 -17.52
N ALA A 537 -8.70 -2.14 -17.38
CA ALA A 537 -7.70 -2.19 -18.45
C ALA A 537 -7.46 -3.64 -18.92
N SER A 538 -7.36 -4.60 -17.98
CA SER A 538 -7.23 -6.02 -18.31
C SER A 538 -8.48 -6.57 -19.04
N SER A 539 -9.66 -6.10 -18.65
CA SER A 539 -10.95 -6.44 -19.27
C SER A 539 -11.10 -5.89 -20.69
N PHE A 540 -10.24 -4.94 -21.09
CA PHE A 540 -10.16 -4.36 -22.43
C PHE A 540 -8.97 -4.88 -23.25
N SER A 541 -8.38 -6.01 -22.85
CA SER A 541 -7.43 -6.71 -23.72
C SER A 541 -8.09 -7.11 -25.05
N ALA A 542 -7.32 -7.13 -26.14
CA ALA A 542 -7.83 -7.51 -27.46
C ALA A 542 -8.56 -8.87 -27.46
N HIS A 543 -8.15 -9.83 -26.63
CA HIS A 543 -8.87 -11.09 -26.45
C HIS A 543 -10.25 -10.87 -25.80
N ALA A 544 -10.30 -10.15 -24.67
CA ALA A 544 -11.52 -9.92 -23.91
C ALA A 544 -12.55 -9.06 -24.67
N LEU A 545 -12.10 -8.20 -25.59
CA LEU A 545 -12.98 -7.33 -26.38
C LEU A 545 -13.76 -8.06 -27.49
N ARG A 546 -13.40 -9.31 -27.82
CA ARG A 546 -14.07 -10.08 -28.88
C ARG A 546 -15.40 -10.66 -28.44
N GLU A 547 -15.49 -11.13 -27.20
CA GLU A 547 -16.63 -11.88 -26.68
C GLU A 547 -16.93 -11.45 -25.23
N GLY A 548 -18.19 -11.11 -24.94
CA GLY A 548 -18.62 -10.57 -23.65
C GLY A 548 -18.42 -11.54 -22.49
N ILE A 549 -18.49 -12.85 -22.76
CA ILE A 549 -18.16 -13.88 -21.76
C ILE A 549 -16.68 -13.88 -21.40
N ASP A 550 -15.78 -13.61 -22.35
CA ASP A 550 -14.34 -13.56 -22.09
C ASP A 550 -14.00 -12.33 -21.25
N ARG A 551 -14.62 -11.18 -21.53
CA ARG A 551 -14.54 -10.01 -20.64
C ARG A 551 -15.07 -10.31 -19.24
N SER A 552 -16.21 -10.98 -19.14
CA SER A 552 -16.82 -11.32 -17.84
C SER A 552 -15.87 -12.19 -17.00
N ILE A 553 -15.25 -13.21 -17.61
CA ILE A 553 -14.28 -14.09 -16.94
C ILE A 553 -13.09 -13.32 -16.36
N VAL A 554 -12.62 -12.26 -17.00
CA VAL A 554 -11.54 -11.42 -16.44
C VAL A 554 -12.01 -10.75 -15.13
N LEU A 555 -13.22 -10.19 -15.11
CA LEU A 555 -13.79 -9.50 -13.95
C LEU A 555 -14.06 -10.43 -12.76
N GLU A 556 -14.29 -11.73 -13.01
CA GLU A 556 -14.46 -12.78 -12.00
C GLU A 556 -13.24 -12.95 -11.07
N THR A 557 -12.10 -12.32 -11.41
CA THR A 557 -10.94 -12.19 -10.51
C THR A 557 -11.32 -11.62 -9.14
N LEU A 558 -12.32 -10.74 -9.04
CA LEU A 558 -12.78 -10.18 -7.77
C LEU A 558 -13.37 -11.23 -6.81
N TYR A 559 -13.87 -12.35 -7.33
CA TYR A 559 -14.49 -13.40 -6.54
C TYR A 559 -13.50 -14.18 -5.65
N ARG A 560 -12.20 -14.05 -5.93
CA ARG A 560 -11.11 -14.57 -5.06
C ARG A 560 -11.25 -14.08 -3.62
N THR A 561 -11.78 -12.87 -3.42
CA THR A 561 -11.99 -12.32 -2.07
C THR A 561 -13.10 -13.07 -1.32
N VAL A 562 -14.16 -13.49 -2.00
CA VAL A 562 -15.23 -14.30 -1.39
C VAL A 562 -14.68 -15.63 -0.88
N GLN A 563 -13.70 -16.21 -1.56
CA GLN A 563 -13.08 -17.48 -1.16
C GLN A 563 -12.27 -17.39 0.13
N THR A 564 -11.82 -16.20 0.51
CA THR A 564 -11.19 -16.00 1.82
C THR A 564 -12.19 -16.10 2.97
N ARG A 565 -13.49 -15.92 2.68
CA ARG A 565 -14.61 -15.95 3.62
C ARG A 565 -15.84 -16.55 2.95
N PRO A 566 -15.81 -17.86 2.60
CA PRO A 566 -16.87 -18.48 1.80
C PRO A 566 -18.23 -18.37 2.49
N ASP A 567 -18.29 -18.39 3.82
CA ASP A 567 -19.55 -18.31 4.58
C ASP A 567 -20.19 -16.90 4.61
N SER A 568 -19.60 -15.92 3.93
CA SER A 568 -20.03 -14.51 3.96
C SER A 568 -20.85 -14.13 2.74
N ASP A 569 -22.15 -14.41 2.73
CA ASP A 569 -23.06 -14.02 1.63
C ASP A 569 -23.07 -12.51 1.38
N ALA A 570 -22.93 -11.70 2.45
CA ALA A 570 -22.83 -10.25 2.33
C ALA A 570 -21.63 -9.81 1.47
N LEU A 571 -20.51 -10.53 1.56
CA LEU A 571 -19.30 -10.25 0.78
C LEU A 571 -19.48 -10.65 -0.68
N ALA A 572 -20.19 -11.75 -0.95
CA ALA A 572 -20.55 -12.14 -2.31
C ALA A 572 -21.43 -11.08 -2.97
N VAL A 573 -22.44 -10.55 -2.27
CA VAL A 573 -23.31 -9.46 -2.79
C VAL A 573 -22.49 -8.20 -3.13
N LEU A 574 -21.53 -7.83 -2.28
CA LEU A 574 -20.65 -6.70 -2.58
C LEU A 574 -19.80 -6.95 -3.83
N VAL A 575 -19.23 -8.14 -3.97
CA VAL A 575 -18.42 -8.50 -5.15
C VAL A 575 -19.26 -8.51 -6.43
N GLU A 576 -20.50 -8.98 -6.36
CA GLU A 576 -21.44 -8.91 -7.48
C GLU A 576 -21.74 -7.47 -7.90
N ALA A 577 -21.89 -6.56 -6.93
CA ALA A 577 -22.09 -5.14 -7.18
C ALA A 577 -20.84 -4.48 -7.81
N GLU A 578 -19.63 -4.86 -7.37
CA GLU A 578 -18.39 -4.41 -7.99
C GLU A 578 -18.27 -4.88 -9.44
N ILE A 579 -18.51 -6.18 -9.69
CA ILE A 579 -18.51 -6.73 -11.05
C ILE A 579 -19.55 -6.01 -11.91
N ALA A 580 -20.74 -5.70 -11.37
CA ALA A 580 -21.77 -4.95 -12.09
C ALA A 580 -21.33 -3.54 -12.51
N ALA A 581 -20.71 -2.80 -11.59
CA ALA A 581 -20.20 -1.47 -11.89
C ALA A 581 -19.11 -1.53 -12.98
N LEU A 582 -18.17 -2.47 -12.87
CA LEU A 582 -17.11 -2.68 -13.86
C LEU A 582 -17.66 -3.12 -15.23
N GLU A 583 -18.65 -4.02 -15.24
CA GLU A 583 -19.36 -4.41 -16.47
C GLU A 583 -19.97 -3.19 -17.16
N ALA A 584 -20.51 -2.28 -16.36
CA ALA A 584 -21.07 -1.00 -16.76
C ALA A 584 -20.02 0.10 -16.99
N LEU A 585 -18.72 -0.19 -16.97
CA LEU A 585 -17.62 0.77 -17.20
C LEU A 585 -17.44 1.84 -16.10
N ASP A 586 -18.02 1.65 -14.92
CA ASP A 586 -17.83 2.52 -13.75
C ASP A 586 -16.86 1.91 -12.76
N VAL A 587 -16.12 2.76 -12.04
CA VAL A 587 -15.43 2.34 -10.82
C VAL A 587 -16.49 2.06 -9.75
N PRO A 588 -16.42 0.95 -8.99
CA PRO A 588 -17.42 0.64 -7.96
C PRO A 588 -17.51 1.72 -6.88
N LEU A 589 -18.74 2.19 -6.62
CA LEU A 589 -19.08 3.07 -5.50
C LEU A 589 -20.16 2.36 -4.67
N ILE A 590 -19.77 1.87 -3.49
CA ILE A 590 -20.66 1.17 -2.57
C ILE A 590 -21.16 2.18 -1.53
N PRO A 591 -22.44 2.58 -1.58
CA PRO A 591 -22.97 3.48 -0.57
C PRO A 591 -23.09 2.75 0.78
N ALA A 592 -22.90 3.48 1.86
CA ALA A 592 -23.24 3.06 3.22
C ALA A 592 -23.86 4.25 3.97
N THR A 593 -24.43 4.00 5.14
CA THR A 593 -24.99 5.06 5.97
C THR A 593 -24.39 5.03 7.37
N THR A 594 -24.23 6.19 8.00
CA THR A 594 -23.56 6.29 9.30
C THR A 594 -24.34 5.67 10.48
N HIS A 595 -25.60 5.30 10.27
CA HIS A 595 -26.48 4.74 11.29
C HIS A 595 -26.83 3.24 11.11
N ASN A 596 -26.58 2.64 9.93
CA ASN A 596 -26.93 1.25 9.66
C ASN A 596 -25.71 0.33 9.56
N THR A 597 -25.93 -0.96 9.85
CA THR A 597 -24.91 -2.01 9.74
C THR A 597 -25.20 -3.03 8.62
N THR A 598 -26.29 -2.87 7.89
CA THR A 598 -26.74 -3.79 6.84
C THR A 598 -26.36 -3.28 5.45
N LEU A 599 -26.41 -4.17 4.47
CA LEU A 599 -26.33 -3.78 3.06
C LEU A 599 -27.40 -2.74 2.72
N PRO A 600 -27.07 -1.73 1.90
CA PRO A 600 -28.07 -0.85 1.29
C PRO A 600 -29.12 -1.66 0.55
N SER A 601 -30.39 -1.25 0.63
CA SER A 601 -31.48 -1.89 -0.11
C SER A 601 -31.28 -1.84 -1.63
N SER A 602 -30.51 -0.86 -2.12
CA SER A 602 -30.13 -0.75 -3.54
C SER A 602 -29.22 -1.89 -4.03
N LEU A 603 -28.58 -2.64 -3.11
CA LEU A 603 -27.74 -3.80 -3.42
C LEU A 603 -28.46 -5.14 -3.18
N GLY A 604 -29.73 -5.13 -2.79
CA GLY A 604 -30.57 -6.31 -2.55
C GLY A 604 -31.62 -6.07 -1.44
N ALA A 605 -32.57 -7.00 -1.27
CA ALA A 605 -33.49 -6.96 -0.13
C ALA A 605 -32.69 -6.86 1.19
N SER A 606 -33.13 -6.02 2.15
CA SER A 606 -32.41 -5.71 3.41
C SER A 606 -31.59 -6.90 3.92
N GLY A 607 -30.29 -6.85 3.63
CA GLY A 607 -29.42 -8.01 3.71
C GLY A 607 -28.93 -8.30 5.12
N PRO A 608 -28.17 -9.40 5.29
CA PRO A 608 -27.49 -9.72 6.56
C PRO A 608 -26.59 -8.56 7.00
N ARG A 609 -26.30 -8.50 8.32
CA ARG A 609 -25.34 -7.55 8.90
C ARG A 609 -24.01 -7.65 8.17
N LEU A 610 -23.62 -6.57 7.51
CA LEU A 610 -22.38 -6.46 6.75
C LEU A 610 -21.29 -5.78 7.59
N PHE A 611 -21.66 -4.71 8.28
CA PHE A 611 -20.74 -3.90 9.07
C PHE A 611 -20.77 -4.30 10.55
N GLU A 612 -19.62 -4.16 11.20
CA GLU A 612 -19.51 -4.45 12.61
C GLU A 612 -20.35 -3.49 13.44
N GLN A 613 -20.27 -2.19 13.19
CA GLN A 613 -20.99 -1.17 13.96
C GLN A 613 -21.39 0.00 13.06
N SER A 614 -22.43 0.72 13.46
CA SER A 614 -22.79 2.00 12.86
C SER A 614 -21.69 3.02 13.17
N THR A 615 -21.28 3.81 12.17
CA THR A 615 -20.07 4.63 12.30
C THR A 615 -20.27 5.91 13.10
N PHE A 616 -21.49 6.44 13.16
CA PHE A 616 -21.81 7.60 14.00
C PHE A 616 -21.65 7.30 15.51
N PRO A 617 -22.22 6.22 16.09
CA PRO A 617 -21.92 5.82 17.47
C PRO A 617 -20.44 5.55 17.73
N VAL A 618 -19.70 4.99 16.76
CA VAL A 618 -18.25 4.75 16.88
C VAL A 618 -17.47 6.06 16.99
N MET A 619 -17.81 7.08 16.19
CA MET A 619 -17.23 8.42 16.30
C MET A 619 -17.48 9.04 17.68
N LEU A 620 -18.71 8.95 18.20
CA LEU A 620 -19.03 9.45 19.54
C LEU A 620 -18.26 8.68 20.62
N GLN A 621 -18.15 7.36 20.49
CA GLN A 621 -17.38 6.55 21.43
C GLN A 621 -15.89 6.87 21.39
N ARG A 622 -15.34 7.16 20.21
CA ARG A 622 -13.96 7.61 20.05
C ARG A 622 -13.73 8.90 20.83
N LEU A 623 -14.59 9.90 20.67
CA LEU A 623 -14.51 11.15 21.43
C LEU A 623 -14.63 10.93 22.95
N ARG A 624 -15.48 10.00 23.40
CA ARG A 624 -15.56 9.63 24.83
C ARG A 624 -14.27 9.03 25.36
N ASN A 625 -13.56 8.28 24.52
CA ASN A 625 -12.30 7.65 24.86
C ASN A 625 -11.09 8.61 24.79
N PHE A 626 -11.28 9.86 24.33
CA PHE A 626 -10.19 10.83 24.33
C PHE A 626 -9.65 11.02 25.75
N SER A 627 -8.33 10.91 25.88
CA SER A 627 -7.60 10.94 27.14
C SER A 627 -6.11 11.18 26.89
N GLU A 628 -5.36 11.52 27.94
CA GLU A 628 -3.90 11.65 27.85
C GLU A 628 -3.22 10.35 27.37
N ALA A 629 -3.76 9.19 27.76
CA ALA A 629 -3.22 7.89 27.33
C ALA A 629 -3.46 7.62 25.83
N ASP A 630 -4.64 8.00 25.31
CA ASP A 630 -4.91 7.90 23.88
C ASP A 630 -4.10 8.92 23.09
N LEU A 631 -4.00 10.18 23.55
CA LEU A 631 -3.14 11.20 22.94
C LEU A 631 -1.70 10.70 22.83
N ALA A 632 -1.11 10.21 23.92
CA ALA A 632 0.25 9.67 23.91
C ALA A 632 0.44 8.54 22.88
N ARG A 633 -0.56 7.66 22.75
CA ARG A 633 -0.55 6.57 21.77
C ARG A 633 -0.65 7.08 20.32
N GLN A 634 -1.55 8.01 20.02
CA GLN A 634 -1.65 8.57 18.68
C GLN A 634 -0.39 9.35 18.28
N MET A 635 0.23 10.04 19.24
CA MET A 635 1.51 10.73 19.04
C MET A 635 2.66 9.78 18.76
N GLU A 636 2.69 8.61 19.41
CA GLU A 636 3.66 7.56 19.12
C GLU A 636 3.52 7.05 17.67
N PHE A 637 2.29 6.82 17.21
CA PHE A 637 2.06 6.37 15.83
C PHE A 637 2.40 7.44 14.79
N LEU A 638 2.05 8.71 15.06
CA LEU A 638 2.41 9.85 14.24
C LEU A 638 3.92 9.94 14.08
N ARG A 639 4.67 9.99 15.19
CA ARG A 639 6.13 10.10 15.17
C ARG A 639 6.79 8.85 14.57
N GLY A 640 6.25 7.67 14.88
CA GLY A 640 6.73 6.40 14.34
C GLY A 640 6.63 6.31 12.81
N ALA A 641 5.54 6.82 12.22
CA ALA A 641 5.37 6.87 10.77
C ALA A 641 6.43 7.76 10.09
N PHE A 642 6.66 8.97 10.61
CA PHE A 642 7.72 9.85 10.11
C PHE A 642 9.12 9.27 10.33
N ALA A 643 9.38 8.65 11.49
CA ALA A 643 10.66 8.02 11.80
C ALA A 643 10.97 6.84 10.84
N ALA A 644 9.96 6.03 10.50
CA ALA A 644 10.12 4.96 9.52
C ALA A 644 10.49 5.51 8.12
N ARG A 645 9.93 6.67 7.75
CA ARG A 645 10.18 7.32 6.47
C ARG A 645 11.59 7.91 6.33
N THR A 646 12.18 8.41 7.41
CA THR A 646 13.55 8.96 7.41
C THR A 646 14.62 7.90 7.64
N ALA A 647 14.27 6.79 8.30
CA ALA A 647 15.21 5.73 8.61
C ALA A 647 15.81 5.08 7.35
N ASN A 648 17.13 4.84 7.40
CA ASN A 648 17.87 4.13 6.37
C ASN A 648 18.90 3.21 7.04
N THR A 649 19.04 1.98 6.55
CA THR A 649 20.07 1.06 7.02
C THR A 649 21.42 1.26 6.34
N ASP A 650 21.52 2.14 5.33
CA ASP A 650 22.77 2.41 4.62
C ASP A 650 23.80 3.13 5.55
N PRO A 651 24.93 2.48 5.89
CA PRO A 651 25.93 3.04 6.79
C PRO A 651 26.68 4.25 6.21
N THR A 652 26.52 4.57 4.93
CA THR A 652 27.15 5.74 4.29
C THR A 652 26.44 7.07 4.58
N VAL A 653 25.22 7.03 5.11
CA VAL A 653 24.44 8.23 5.43
C VAL A 653 24.99 8.88 6.70
N ARG A 654 25.54 10.10 6.55
CA ARG A 654 26.03 10.95 7.64
C ARG A 654 24.82 11.57 8.37
N PRO A 655 24.63 11.33 9.69
CA PRO A 655 23.64 12.08 10.44
C PRO A 655 24.18 13.47 10.80
N GLU A 656 23.28 14.46 10.88
CA GLU A 656 23.55 15.88 11.16
C GLU A 656 24.35 16.13 12.48
N PRO A 657 25.09 17.26 12.55
CA PRO A 657 25.88 17.65 13.72
C PRO A 657 24.99 18.11 14.88
N SER A 658 25.21 17.55 16.07
CA SER A 658 24.58 18.06 17.31
C SER A 658 25.48 19.10 17.96
N THR A 659 24.97 20.29 18.21
CA THR A 659 25.64 21.35 18.98
C THR A 659 25.46 21.12 20.49
N GLY A 660 26.57 20.92 21.20
CA GLY A 660 26.64 21.02 22.65
C GLY A 660 27.02 19.72 23.38
N ILE A 661 28.19 19.72 24.01
CA ILE A 661 28.60 18.71 25.00
C ILE A 661 28.47 19.36 26.38
N PRO A 662 27.61 18.88 27.29
CA PRO A 662 27.77 19.15 28.71
C PRO A 662 28.89 18.24 29.25
N THR A 663 29.98 18.84 29.69
CA THR A 663 31.04 18.17 30.45
C THR A 663 30.54 17.86 31.86
N GLN A 664 29.97 16.68 32.06
CA GLN A 664 29.76 16.12 33.40
C GLN A 664 30.54 14.82 33.58
N THR A 665 31.08 14.65 34.79
CA THR A 665 31.77 13.44 35.25
C THR A 665 30.88 12.20 35.13
N PRO A 666 31.42 11.05 34.68
CA PRO A 666 30.66 9.82 34.50
C PRO A 666 30.09 9.33 35.85
N ARG A 667 28.76 9.21 35.92
CA ARG A 667 28.12 8.35 36.92
C ARG A 667 28.47 6.89 36.60
N SER A 668 28.74 6.07 37.62
CA SER A 668 29.32 4.73 37.46
C SER A 668 28.44 3.79 36.64
N ALA A 669 29.09 2.77 36.04
CA ALA A 669 28.46 1.67 35.29
C ALA A 669 27.54 0.76 36.13
N ASP A 670 27.31 1.08 37.41
CA ASP A 670 26.50 0.29 38.35
C ASP A 670 24.98 0.33 38.05
N ASN A 671 24.53 1.15 37.10
CA ASN A 671 23.11 1.28 36.73
C ASN A 671 22.69 0.46 35.49
N GLY A 672 23.54 -0.42 34.93
CA GLY A 672 23.19 -1.21 33.73
C GLY A 672 21.93 -2.06 33.89
N LEU A 673 21.69 -2.59 35.09
CA LEU A 673 20.48 -3.34 35.40
C LEU A 673 19.22 -2.45 35.41
N ALA A 674 19.32 -1.23 35.95
CA ALA A 674 18.22 -0.26 35.97
C ALA A 674 17.85 0.20 34.55
N MET A 675 18.83 0.32 33.67
CA MET A 675 18.61 0.64 32.25
C MET A 675 17.96 -0.52 31.51
N ALA A 676 18.42 -1.76 31.74
CA ALA A 676 17.76 -2.95 31.20
C ALA A 676 16.31 -3.08 31.69
N ARG A 677 16.05 -2.74 32.97
CA ARG A 677 14.69 -2.66 33.53
C ARG A 677 13.84 -1.63 32.80
N ALA A 678 14.35 -0.41 32.58
CA ALA A 678 13.59 0.63 31.86
C ALA A 678 13.19 0.18 30.44
N ILE A 679 14.07 -0.55 29.75
CA ILE A 679 13.74 -1.15 28.44
C ILE A 679 12.66 -2.24 28.58
N ALA A 680 12.75 -3.11 29.58
CA ALA A 680 11.73 -4.14 29.83
C ALA A 680 10.36 -3.52 30.16
N ASP A 681 10.34 -2.46 30.97
CA ASP A 681 9.14 -1.71 31.33
C ASP A 681 8.52 -1.02 30.09
N GLU A 682 9.33 -0.43 29.21
CA GLU A 682 8.84 0.17 27.95
C GLU A 682 8.22 -0.90 27.03
N LEU A 683 8.88 -2.06 26.88
CA LEU A 683 8.34 -3.18 26.12
C LEU A 683 7.01 -3.68 26.70
N GLN A 684 6.89 -3.74 28.03
CA GLN A 684 5.65 -4.12 28.68
C GLN A 684 4.53 -3.08 28.44
N GLN A 685 4.84 -1.80 28.59
CA GLN A 685 3.86 -0.71 28.44
C GLN A 685 3.29 -0.65 27.02
N LYS A 686 4.11 -0.94 26.01
CA LYS A 686 3.75 -0.85 24.59
C LYS A 686 3.23 -2.15 23.98
N ALA A 687 3.13 -3.21 24.77
CA ALA A 687 2.61 -4.50 24.31
C ALA A 687 1.12 -4.42 23.98
N ILE A 688 0.75 -4.94 22.80
CA ILE A 688 -0.64 -5.11 22.37
C ILE A 688 -1.06 -6.54 22.69
N ALA A 689 -1.97 -6.69 23.64
CA ALA A 689 -2.38 -7.97 24.22
C ALA A 689 -3.65 -8.55 23.58
N GLY A 690 -3.57 -9.78 23.07
CA GLY A 690 -4.70 -10.64 22.74
C GLY A 690 -5.47 -11.11 23.98
N ASP A 691 -6.75 -11.39 23.82
CA ASP A 691 -7.62 -12.04 24.80
C ASP A 691 -7.22 -13.50 25.03
N ASP A 692 -6.58 -14.13 24.04
CA ASP A 692 -6.00 -15.47 24.12
C ASP A 692 -4.66 -15.51 24.88
N GLY A 693 -4.22 -14.37 25.43
CA GLY A 693 -2.94 -14.23 26.11
C GLY A 693 -1.76 -13.92 25.19
N SER A 694 -1.89 -13.99 23.86
CA SER A 694 -0.80 -13.60 22.94
C SER A 694 -0.45 -12.10 23.07
N VAL A 695 0.75 -11.70 22.64
CA VAL A 695 1.16 -10.27 22.57
C VAL A 695 1.90 -9.93 21.27
N THR A 696 1.86 -8.66 20.87
CA THR A 696 2.70 -8.13 19.80
C THR A 696 2.97 -6.63 19.99
N TRP A 697 3.72 -6.02 19.08
CA TRP A 697 4.09 -4.60 19.13
C TRP A 697 3.96 -3.98 17.74
N MET A 698 3.79 -2.66 17.70
CA MET A 698 3.93 -1.84 16.49
C MET A 698 5.16 -0.96 16.60
N ALA A 699 5.93 -0.86 15.52
CA ALA A 699 7.17 -0.09 15.45
C ALA A 699 7.55 0.17 13.99
N PRO A 700 8.56 1.01 13.70
CA PRO A 700 9.23 0.95 12.41
C PRO A 700 9.78 -0.47 12.18
N VAL A 701 9.51 -1.05 11.02
CA VAL A 701 9.98 -2.38 10.61
C VAL A 701 10.69 -2.29 9.26
N PRO A 702 11.79 -3.04 9.05
CA PRO A 702 12.53 -2.99 7.80
C PRO A 702 11.72 -3.63 6.65
N ILE A 703 11.80 -3.00 5.48
CA ILE A 703 11.31 -3.54 4.21
C ILE A 703 12.45 -4.35 3.59
N ALA A 704 12.28 -5.67 3.57
CA ALA A 704 13.32 -6.62 3.15
C ALA A 704 13.95 -6.24 1.80
N GLY A 705 15.28 -6.26 1.73
CA GLY A 705 16.04 -6.01 0.50
C GLY A 705 16.18 -4.54 0.08
N THR A 706 15.68 -3.58 0.87
CA THR A 706 15.61 -2.17 0.43
C THR A 706 16.32 -1.18 1.34
N GLY A 707 16.66 -1.58 2.56
CA GLY A 707 17.22 -0.72 3.60
C GLY A 707 16.28 0.38 4.11
N ARG A 708 14.99 0.34 3.75
CA ARG A 708 13.95 1.28 4.18
C ARG A 708 13.06 0.66 5.24
N PHE A 709 12.26 1.50 5.90
CA PHE A 709 11.34 1.09 6.96
C PHE A 709 9.91 1.53 6.68
N ARG A 710 8.95 0.79 7.21
CA ARG A 710 7.55 1.21 7.33
C ARG A 710 7.08 1.06 8.77
N PHE A 711 6.10 1.81 9.21
CA PHE A 711 5.53 1.61 10.55
C PHE A 711 4.45 0.52 10.51
N ASP A 712 4.68 -0.60 11.20
CA ASP A 712 3.84 -1.80 11.11
C ASP A 712 4.01 -2.70 12.35
N MET A 713 3.30 -3.83 12.38
CA MET A 713 3.50 -4.89 13.36
C MET A 713 4.91 -5.49 13.26
N VAL A 714 5.53 -5.76 14.41
CA VAL A 714 6.85 -6.40 14.44
C VAL A 714 6.83 -7.78 13.76
N PRO A 715 7.85 -8.11 12.93
CA PRO A 715 7.93 -9.38 12.22
C PRO A 715 8.22 -10.55 13.17
N LEU A 716 8.32 -11.76 12.63
CA LEU A 716 8.60 -12.96 13.42
C LEU A 716 10.07 -13.09 13.86
N ASN A 717 11.00 -12.75 12.96
CA ASN A 717 12.41 -13.13 13.05
C ASN A 717 13.13 -12.64 14.32
N ARG A 718 14.27 -13.27 14.66
CA ARG A 718 15.08 -12.88 15.83
C ARG A 718 15.67 -11.48 15.68
N GLU A 719 16.15 -11.15 14.49
CA GLU A 719 16.93 -9.94 14.24
C GLU A 719 16.13 -8.66 14.50
N PHE A 720 14.87 -8.64 14.05
CA PHE A 720 14.02 -7.44 14.01
C PHE A 720 12.63 -7.67 14.60
N GLY A 721 12.33 -8.89 15.05
CA GLY A 721 10.97 -9.33 15.33
C GLY A 721 10.74 -9.80 16.76
N ILE A 722 9.57 -10.40 16.93
CA ILE A 722 9.00 -10.76 18.23
C ILE A 722 9.86 -11.76 19.03
N LEU A 723 10.59 -12.65 18.35
CA LEU A 723 11.48 -13.61 19.01
C LEU A 723 12.68 -12.91 19.66
N GLY A 724 13.18 -11.83 19.06
CA GLY A 724 14.24 -11.02 19.64
C GLY A 724 13.81 -10.33 20.93
N ILE A 725 12.58 -9.81 20.95
CA ILE A 725 11.96 -9.21 22.14
C ILE A 725 11.79 -10.27 23.24
N ALA A 726 11.21 -11.41 22.89
CA ALA A 726 11.01 -12.53 23.83
C ALA A 726 12.34 -13.03 24.41
N PHE A 727 13.40 -13.07 23.59
CA PHE A 727 14.74 -13.47 24.01
C PHE A 727 15.30 -12.56 25.10
N PHE A 728 15.24 -11.24 24.88
CA PHE A 728 15.68 -10.27 25.88
C PHE A 728 14.85 -10.37 27.17
N LEU A 729 13.52 -10.40 27.07
CA LEU A 729 12.65 -10.48 28.25
C LEU A 729 12.87 -11.78 29.06
N ALA A 730 13.12 -12.90 28.37
CA ALA A 730 13.46 -14.17 29.00
C ALA A 730 14.83 -14.10 29.71
N ALA A 731 15.84 -13.52 29.07
CA ALA A 731 17.15 -13.30 29.69
C ALA A 731 17.05 -12.35 30.90
N TYR A 732 16.26 -11.28 30.80
CA TYR A 732 16.01 -10.36 31.90
C TYR A 732 15.36 -11.06 33.09
N SER A 733 14.29 -11.84 32.83
CA SER A 733 13.61 -12.64 33.86
C SER A 733 14.56 -13.65 34.51
N HIS A 734 15.38 -14.34 33.72
CA HIS A 734 16.38 -15.29 34.22
C HIS A 734 17.42 -14.62 35.14
N THR A 735 17.91 -13.43 34.77
CA THR A 735 18.92 -12.71 35.56
C THR A 735 18.35 -12.06 36.81
N THR A 736 17.10 -11.61 36.80
CA THR A 736 16.52 -10.76 37.87
C THR A 736 15.48 -11.46 38.74
N GLY A 737 14.91 -12.57 38.28
CA GLY A 737 13.73 -13.18 38.88
C GLY A 737 12.41 -12.47 38.56
N ASP A 738 12.40 -11.48 37.64
CA ASP A 738 11.16 -10.77 37.27
C ASP A 738 10.18 -11.71 36.54
N SER A 739 9.14 -12.12 37.25
CA SER A 739 8.11 -13.01 36.70
C SER A 739 7.21 -12.34 35.66
N ILE A 740 7.06 -11.01 35.69
CA ILE A 740 6.22 -10.27 34.75
C ILE A 740 6.90 -10.25 33.38
N ALA A 741 8.20 -9.95 33.33
CA ALA A 741 8.99 -10.03 32.11
C ALA A 741 9.01 -11.45 31.54
N GLY A 742 9.17 -12.46 32.41
CA GLY A 742 9.11 -13.88 32.01
C GLY A 742 7.76 -14.26 31.42
N ALA A 743 6.65 -13.83 32.03
CA ALA A 743 5.31 -14.05 31.50
C ALA A 743 5.11 -13.34 30.14
N LEU A 744 5.59 -12.10 29.99
CA LEU A 744 5.51 -11.37 28.73
C LEU A 744 6.31 -12.07 27.61
N ALA A 745 7.49 -12.62 27.93
CA ALA A 745 8.27 -13.43 26.99
C ALA A 745 7.49 -14.66 26.50
N LYS A 746 6.84 -15.41 27.41
CA LYS A 746 6.02 -16.58 27.04
C LYS A 746 4.85 -16.20 26.13
N ARG A 747 4.18 -15.08 26.42
CA ARG A 747 3.08 -14.55 25.60
C ARG A 747 3.55 -14.14 24.20
N ALA A 748 4.77 -13.60 24.08
CA ALA A 748 5.38 -13.27 22.78
C ALA A 748 5.74 -14.53 21.99
N ILE A 749 6.21 -15.59 22.66
CA ILE A 749 6.45 -16.90 22.05
C ILE A 749 5.15 -17.55 21.57
N GLN A 750 4.04 -17.43 22.32
CA GLN A 750 2.74 -17.90 21.86
C GLN A 750 2.37 -17.29 20.50
N THR A 751 2.52 -15.97 20.34
CA THR A 751 2.30 -15.30 19.05
C THR A 751 3.23 -15.84 17.96
N ALA A 752 4.52 -16.03 18.27
CA ALA A 752 5.51 -16.55 17.33
C ALA A 752 5.15 -17.95 16.81
N VAL A 753 4.79 -18.87 17.72
CA VAL A 753 4.38 -20.24 17.40
C VAL A 753 3.10 -20.25 16.56
N GLN A 754 2.09 -19.44 16.92
CA GLN A 754 0.85 -19.33 16.15
C GLN A 754 1.12 -18.84 14.70
N ARG A 755 2.05 -17.90 14.49
CA ARG A 755 2.45 -17.44 13.15
C ARG A 755 3.13 -18.55 12.34
N LEU A 756 4.06 -19.28 12.95
CA LEU A 756 4.79 -20.39 12.32
C LEU A 756 3.86 -21.53 11.91
N ASP A 757 2.84 -21.83 12.71
CA ASP A 757 1.87 -22.88 12.41
C ASP A 757 1.03 -22.61 11.16
N ILE A 758 0.82 -21.34 10.82
CA ILE A 758 0.05 -20.86 9.67
C ILE A 758 0.93 -20.72 8.43
N GLN A 759 2.18 -20.28 8.58
CA GLN A 759 3.14 -20.10 7.49
C GLN A 759 3.71 -21.42 6.93
N ARG A 760 2.91 -22.50 6.90
CA ARG A 760 3.31 -23.90 6.62
C ARG A 760 4.15 -24.11 5.34
N ASN A 761 4.13 -23.15 4.40
CA ASN A 761 4.71 -23.25 3.07
C ASN A 761 5.70 -22.12 2.70
N SER A 762 6.13 -21.26 3.65
CA SER A 762 7.10 -20.20 3.33
C SER A 762 8.54 -20.72 3.40
N HIS A 763 9.32 -20.41 2.35
CA HIS A 763 10.73 -20.74 2.19
C HIS A 763 11.57 -20.47 3.45
N ALA A 764 12.53 -21.36 3.72
CA ALA A 764 13.30 -21.53 4.97
C ALA A 764 14.30 -20.40 5.31
N THR A 765 14.03 -19.14 4.97
CA THR A 765 14.92 -18.02 5.30
C THR A 765 14.81 -17.67 6.80
N GLY A 766 15.96 -17.59 7.48
CA GLY A 766 16.04 -17.24 8.90
C GLY A 766 15.54 -18.28 9.92
N ILE A 767 15.18 -19.51 9.51
CA ILE A 767 14.66 -20.55 10.43
C ILE A 767 15.70 -20.97 11.48
N GLY A 768 16.99 -20.98 11.15
CA GLY A 768 18.06 -21.26 12.11
C GLY A 768 18.05 -20.30 13.29
N SER A 769 17.86 -19.01 13.03
CA SER A 769 17.75 -17.97 14.06
C SER A 769 16.54 -18.17 14.97
N VAL A 770 15.43 -18.68 14.41
CA VAL A 770 14.20 -19.02 15.15
C VAL A 770 14.46 -20.18 16.11
N LEU A 771 15.09 -21.26 15.63
CA LEU A 771 15.43 -22.44 16.43
C LEU A 771 16.35 -22.07 17.59
N TYR A 772 17.42 -21.31 17.32
CA TYR A 772 18.33 -20.83 18.35
C TYR A 772 17.61 -20.00 19.42
N ALA A 773 16.77 -19.05 19.00
CA ALA A 773 16.04 -18.19 19.93
C ALA A 773 15.09 -19.01 20.83
N LEU A 774 14.28 -19.91 20.25
CA LEU A 774 13.34 -20.74 21.01
C LEU A 774 14.07 -21.65 22.01
N GLN A 775 15.17 -22.27 21.60
CA GLN A 775 15.95 -23.14 22.47
C GLN A 775 16.52 -22.38 23.68
N ARG A 776 17.10 -21.20 23.45
CA ARG A 776 17.65 -20.39 24.54
C ARG A 776 16.58 -19.84 25.47
N ILE A 777 15.44 -19.43 24.92
CA ILE A 777 14.30 -18.96 25.72
C ILE A 777 13.75 -20.10 26.58
N ALA A 778 13.66 -21.32 26.04
CA ALA A 778 13.25 -22.49 26.81
C ALA A 778 14.19 -22.76 27.99
N VAL A 779 15.50 -22.61 27.80
CA VAL A 779 16.51 -22.73 28.86
C VAL A 779 16.37 -21.61 29.90
N PHE A 780 16.27 -20.34 29.47
CA PHE A 780 16.16 -19.20 30.39
C PHE A 780 14.91 -19.26 31.28
N LEU A 781 13.78 -19.69 30.71
CA LEU A 781 12.49 -19.75 31.40
C LEU A 781 12.17 -21.12 32.03
N ASN A 782 13.04 -22.11 31.82
CA ASN A 782 12.82 -23.51 32.18
C ASN A 782 11.43 -24.02 31.75
N ASP A 783 11.08 -23.81 30.47
CA ASP A 783 9.74 -24.07 29.92
C ASP A 783 9.74 -25.18 28.85
N PRO A 784 9.28 -26.40 29.16
CA PRO A 784 9.30 -27.52 28.23
C PRO A 784 8.32 -27.36 27.06
N ALA A 785 7.31 -26.49 27.17
CA ALA A 785 6.37 -26.27 26.06
C ALA A 785 7.03 -25.49 24.92
N ILE A 786 7.94 -24.56 25.24
CA ILE A 786 8.74 -23.80 24.26
C ILE A 786 9.73 -24.74 23.56
N GLU A 787 10.39 -25.60 24.33
CA GLU A 787 11.28 -26.63 23.79
C GLU A 787 10.54 -27.59 22.84
N ALA A 788 9.34 -28.04 23.23
CA ALA A 788 8.49 -28.88 22.37
C ALA A 788 8.08 -28.16 21.08
N ALA A 789 7.83 -26.84 21.13
CA ALA A 789 7.52 -26.06 19.94
C ALA A 789 8.72 -25.98 18.96
N ALA A 790 9.94 -25.79 19.46
CA ALA A 790 11.15 -25.85 18.64
C ALA A 790 11.33 -27.23 17.99
N HIS A 791 11.10 -28.31 18.74
CA HIS A 791 11.16 -29.67 18.23
C HIS A 791 10.14 -29.94 17.11
N ARG A 792 8.91 -29.45 17.25
CA ARG A 792 7.88 -29.55 16.19
C ARG A 792 8.27 -28.80 14.92
N LEU A 793 9.00 -27.69 15.01
CA LEU A 793 9.52 -27.00 13.82
C LEU A 793 10.55 -27.84 13.08
N VAL A 794 11.48 -28.46 13.82
CA VAL A 794 12.50 -29.35 13.23
C VAL A 794 11.83 -30.53 12.50
N GLN A 795 10.79 -31.13 13.07
CA GLN A 795 10.02 -32.22 12.43
C GLN A 795 9.29 -31.80 11.15
N ARG A 796 9.07 -30.51 10.95
CA ARG A 796 8.33 -29.96 9.79
C ARG A 796 9.26 -29.36 8.74
N LEU A 797 10.55 -29.27 9.02
CA LEU A 797 11.53 -29.03 7.98
C LEU A 797 11.36 -30.15 6.95
N PRO A 798 11.28 -29.85 5.64
CA PRO A 798 11.37 -30.90 4.62
C PRO A 798 12.56 -31.79 4.97
N ASP A 799 12.46 -33.12 4.76
CA ASP A 799 13.63 -34.00 4.79
C ASP A 799 14.77 -33.23 4.13
N ALA A 800 15.91 -33.07 4.81
CA ALA A 800 16.92 -32.04 4.52
C ALA A 800 17.33 -31.90 3.03
N LYS A 801 16.96 -32.85 2.17
CA LYS A 801 16.97 -32.81 0.70
C LYS A 801 16.10 -31.74 0.02
N GLY A 802 15.02 -31.23 0.64
CA GLY A 802 13.99 -30.45 -0.08
C GLY A 802 13.93 -28.93 0.16
N ALA A 803 14.73 -28.39 1.09
CA ALA A 803 14.63 -26.98 1.51
C ALA A 803 15.55 -26.00 0.73
N LEU A 804 16.32 -26.51 -0.24
CA LEU A 804 17.45 -25.79 -0.83
C LEU A 804 17.00 -24.84 -1.95
N SER A 805 17.11 -23.54 -1.73
CA SER A 805 17.09 -22.53 -2.81
C SER A 805 18.50 -22.33 -3.39
N GLN A 806 18.57 -22.10 -4.70
CA GLN A 806 19.83 -21.90 -5.44
C GLN A 806 20.25 -20.41 -5.40
N GLY A 807 21.45 -20.10 -4.89
CA GLY A 807 22.06 -18.76 -4.89
C GLY A 807 23.00 -18.50 -3.69
N PRO A 808 23.81 -17.42 -3.68
CA PRO A 808 24.75 -17.11 -2.58
C PRO A 808 24.07 -16.68 -1.27
N GLY A 809 22.90 -16.04 -1.32
CA GLY A 809 22.11 -15.70 -0.13
C GLY A 809 21.63 -16.92 0.65
N SER A 810 21.47 -18.06 -0.02
CA SER A 810 21.07 -19.31 0.65
C SER A 810 22.18 -19.85 1.56
N VAL A 811 23.46 -19.58 1.29
CA VAL A 811 24.58 -20.02 2.13
C VAL A 811 24.46 -19.49 3.56
N SER A 812 24.01 -18.25 3.74
CA SER A 812 23.76 -17.65 5.05
C SER A 812 22.68 -18.41 5.81
N ASP A 813 21.50 -18.57 5.20
CA ASP A 813 20.38 -19.26 5.83
C ASP A 813 20.70 -20.71 6.22
N HIS A 814 21.44 -21.43 5.37
CA HIS A 814 21.87 -22.80 5.66
C HIS A 814 22.87 -22.85 6.82
N SER A 815 23.85 -21.96 6.85
CA SER A 815 24.83 -21.90 7.95
C SER A 815 24.16 -21.60 9.29
N GLU A 816 23.18 -20.70 9.30
CA GLU A 816 22.36 -20.40 10.48
C GLU A 816 21.49 -21.58 10.90
N LEU A 817 20.91 -22.31 9.93
CA LEU A 817 20.15 -23.53 10.23
C LEU A 817 21.03 -24.58 10.91
N CYS A 818 22.24 -24.83 10.40
CA CYS A 818 23.20 -25.73 11.05
C CYS A 818 23.50 -25.29 12.49
N LEU A 819 23.77 -24.00 12.72
CA LEU A 819 24.02 -23.44 14.05
C LEU A 819 22.80 -23.58 14.98
N GLY A 820 21.60 -23.32 14.49
CA GLY A 820 20.35 -23.50 15.23
C GLY A 820 20.09 -24.95 15.62
N LEU A 821 20.32 -25.90 14.70
CA LEU A 821 20.18 -27.34 14.95
C LEU A 821 21.20 -27.82 15.99
N MET A 822 22.47 -27.36 15.90
CA MET A 822 23.49 -27.68 16.91
C MET A 822 23.11 -27.12 18.29
N ALA A 823 22.57 -25.90 18.36
CA ALA A 823 22.11 -25.32 19.63
C ALA A 823 20.97 -26.15 20.27
N MET A 824 20.16 -26.84 19.46
CA MET A 824 19.12 -27.77 19.91
C MET A 824 19.64 -29.20 20.19
N GLY A 825 20.93 -29.46 20.05
CA GLY A 825 21.50 -30.81 20.18
C GLY A 825 21.08 -31.77 19.05
N LYS A 826 20.65 -31.27 17.89
CA LYS A 826 20.31 -32.07 16.70
C LYS A 826 21.53 -32.24 15.79
N THR A 827 22.63 -32.75 16.35
CA THR A 827 23.95 -32.82 15.69
C THR A 827 23.91 -33.59 14.37
N GLU A 828 23.23 -34.74 14.31
CA GLU A 828 23.12 -35.53 13.08
C GLU A 828 22.46 -34.76 11.92
N LEU A 829 21.37 -34.04 12.21
CA LEU A 829 20.68 -33.19 11.23
C LEU A 829 21.55 -32.00 10.81
N ALA A 830 22.28 -31.41 11.76
CA ALA A 830 23.21 -30.33 11.47
C ALA A 830 24.37 -30.79 10.57
N ILE A 831 24.89 -31.99 10.78
CA ILE A 831 25.93 -32.61 9.94
C ILE A 831 25.39 -32.86 8.53
N ALA A 832 24.21 -33.45 8.39
CA ALA A 832 23.58 -33.69 7.09
C ALA A 832 23.34 -32.39 6.31
N GLY A 833 22.81 -31.36 6.97
CA GLY A 833 22.67 -30.02 6.39
C GLY A 833 24.01 -29.37 6.05
N GLY A 834 25.02 -29.58 6.90
CA GLY A 834 26.38 -29.10 6.69
C GLY A 834 27.04 -29.70 5.44
N GLN A 835 26.84 -30.99 5.18
CA GLN A 835 27.34 -31.65 3.97
C GLN A 835 26.75 -31.04 2.70
N GLN A 836 25.46 -30.70 2.72
CA GLN A 836 24.79 -30.06 1.59
C GLN A 836 25.25 -28.62 1.42
N LEU A 837 25.38 -27.87 2.52
CA LEU A 837 25.93 -26.51 2.50
C LEU A 837 27.35 -26.51 1.93
N PHE A 838 28.16 -27.53 2.26
CA PHE A 838 29.51 -27.67 1.73
C PHE A 838 29.48 -27.98 0.22
N ALA A 839 28.61 -28.88 -0.22
CA ALA A 839 28.43 -29.21 -1.64
C ALA A 839 27.99 -27.98 -2.46
N HIS A 840 27.02 -27.21 -1.94
CA HIS A 840 26.55 -25.97 -2.57
C HIS A 840 27.65 -24.92 -2.62
N TRP A 841 28.28 -24.61 -1.48
CA TRP A 841 29.37 -23.62 -1.41
C TRP A 841 30.56 -24.00 -2.29
N SER A 842 30.92 -25.28 -2.35
CA SER A 842 32.00 -25.78 -3.22
C SER A 842 31.66 -25.71 -4.71
N SER A 843 30.38 -25.64 -5.07
CA SER A 843 29.92 -25.48 -6.46
C SER A 843 29.97 -24.04 -6.96
N LEU A 844 30.02 -23.06 -6.04
CA LEU A 844 30.15 -21.64 -6.35
C LEU A 844 31.55 -21.32 -6.90
N ASP A 845 31.67 -20.25 -7.69
CA ASP A 845 32.98 -19.78 -8.11
C ASP A 845 33.77 -19.15 -6.95
N ARG A 846 35.08 -18.92 -7.12
CA ARG A 846 35.93 -18.37 -6.03
C ARG A 846 35.49 -16.98 -5.56
N GLN A 847 34.94 -16.15 -6.44
CA GLN A 847 34.49 -14.81 -6.10
C GLN A 847 33.18 -14.88 -5.28
N GLU A 848 32.26 -15.75 -5.68
CA GLU A 848 31.02 -16.06 -4.97
C GLU A 848 31.29 -16.69 -3.60
N GLN A 849 32.24 -17.64 -3.50
CA GLN A 849 32.67 -18.22 -2.23
C GLN A 849 33.21 -17.14 -1.29
N ARG A 850 34.09 -16.26 -1.80
CA ARG A 850 34.64 -15.14 -1.02
C ARG A 850 33.53 -14.20 -0.58
N LEU A 851 32.61 -13.84 -1.47
CA LEU A 851 31.48 -12.97 -1.15
C LEU A 851 30.58 -13.62 -0.07
N ALA A 852 30.31 -14.92 -0.16
CA ALA A 852 29.52 -15.64 0.83
C ALA A 852 30.18 -15.59 2.22
N VAL A 853 31.51 -15.76 2.31
CA VAL A 853 32.24 -15.64 3.59
C VAL A 853 32.15 -14.22 4.16
N LEU A 854 32.26 -13.19 3.31
CA LEU A 854 32.23 -11.79 3.75
C LEU A 854 30.83 -11.29 4.12
N THR A 855 29.80 -11.89 3.54
CA THR A 855 28.38 -11.52 3.76
C THR A 855 27.68 -12.39 4.80
N ALA A 856 28.18 -13.61 5.06
CA ALA A 856 27.60 -14.56 6.01
C ALA A 856 28.64 -15.08 7.03
N PRO A 857 28.92 -14.33 8.12
CA PRO A 857 29.87 -14.74 9.16
C PRO A 857 29.48 -16.03 9.89
N SER A 858 28.19 -16.37 9.89
CA SER A 858 27.66 -17.65 10.37
C SER A 858 28.27 -18.86 9.66
N LEU A 859 28.72 -18.72 8.41
CA LEU A 859 29.33 -19.79 7.63
C LEU A 859 30.62 -20.32 8.26
N ALA A 860 31.52 -19.43 8.66
CA ALA A 860 32.77 -19.82 9.32
C ALA A 860 32.51 -20.47 10.69
N LEU A 861 31.53 -19.94 11.44
CA LEU A 861 31.11 -20.52 12.73
C LEU A 861 30.51 -21.91 12.56
N SER A 862 29.67 -22.12 11.54
CA SER A 862 29.08 -23.43 11.27
C SER A 862 30.16 -24.45 10.90
N TRP A 863 31.13 -24.08 10.06
CA TRP A 863 32.26 -24.96 9.73
C TRP A 863 33.14 -25.30 10.92
N HIS A 864 33.46 -24.31 11.74
CA HIS A 864 34.26 -24.56 12.93
C HIS A 864 33.57 -25.55 13.88
N ARG A 865 32.27 -25.38 14.14
CA ARG A 865 31.51 -26.28 15.02
C ARG A 865 31.30 -27.66 14.41
N LEU A 866 30.92 -27.74 13.13
CA LEU A 866 30.79 -29.03 12.43
C LEU A 866 32.10 -29.81 12.38
N ASN A 867 33.23 -29.11 12.20
CA ASN A 867 34.55 -29.72 12.26
C ASN A 867 34.85 -30.25 13.67
N ALA A 868 34.53 -29.50 14.72
CA ALA A 868 34.73 -29.94 16.11
C ALA A 868 33.91 -31.20 16.46
N GLU A 869 32.74 -31.38 15.84
CA GLU A 869 31.85 -32.54 16.07
C GLU A 869 32.23 -33.78 15.23
N THR A 870 32.84 -33.60 14.05
CA THR A 870 33.03 -34.71 13.08
C THR A 870 34.48 -35.05 12.75
N ASP A 871 35.39 -34.08 12.89
CA ASP A 871 36.78 -34.15 12.41
C ASP A 871 36.93 -34.55 10.93
N ALA A 872 35.92 -34.25 10.10
CA ALA A 872 35.91 -34.61 8.69
C ALA A 872 36.79 -33.66 7.85
N GLU A 873 37.66 -34.22 6.98
CA GLU A 873 38.63 -33.46 6.17
C GLU A 873 38.00 -32.30 5.38
N HIS A 874 36.80 -32.49 4.82
CA HIS A 874 36.13 -31.46 4.03
C HIS A 874 35.68 -30.26 4.88
N PHE A 875 35.21 -30.47 6.11
CA PHE A 875 34.89 -29.37 7.03
C PHE A 875 36.15 -28.71 7.58
N GLN A 876 37.23 -29.46 7.80
CA GLN A 876 38.53 -28.91 8.19
C GLN A 876 39.07 -27.96 7.11
N GLN A 877 38.99 -28.38 5.84
CA GLN A 877 39.38 -27.57 4.70
C GLN A 877 38.52 -26.31 4.59
N ALA A 878 37.19 -26.45 4.62
CA ALA A 878 36.26 -25.31 4.57
C ALA A 878 36.52 -24.31 5.72
N CYS A 879 36.74 -24.80 6.93
CA CYS A 879 37.07 -23.98 8.09
C CYS A 879 38.37 -23.18 7.86
N SER A 880 39.43 -23.84 7.38
CA SER A 880 40.71 -23.19 7.08
C SER A 880 40.60 -22.10 6.01
N GLU A 881 39.88 -22.40 4.91
CA GLU A 881 39.70 -21.47 3.79
C GLU A 881 38.86 -20.24 4.16
N THR A 882 37.75 -20.46 4.89
CA THR A 882 36.90 -19.38 5.38
C THR A 882 37.64 -18.51 6.41
N LEU A 883 38.38 -19.10 7.35
CA LEU A 883 39.23 -18.38 8.30
C LEU A 883 40.32 -17.55 7.62
N GLY A 884 41.00 -18.11 6.62
CA GLY A 884 42.01 -17.39 5.86
C GLY A 884 41.42 -16.17 5.13
N THR A 885 40.20 -16.30 4.61
CA THR A 885 39.46 -15.20 3.99
C THR A 885 39.07 -14.12 5.00
N LEU A 886 38.56 -14.51 6.16
CA LEU A 886 38.20 -13.59 7.25
C LEU A 886 39.41 -12.79 7.76
N ARG A 887 40.55 -13.45 7.97
CA ARG A 887 41.79 -12.79 8.43
C ARG A 887 42.26 -11.74 7.43
N LYS A 888 42.36 -12.11 6.15
CA LYS A 888 42.76 -11.18 5.07
C LYS A 888 41.81 -9.98 4.97
N ALA A 889 40.51 -10.19 5.14
CA ALA A 889 39.54 -9.11 5.12
C ALA A 889 39.74 -8.12 6.29
N CYS A 890 39.95 -8.65 7.50
CA CYS A 890 40.19 -7.82 8.69
C CYS A 890 41.55 -7.08 8.64
N GLU A 891 42.55 -7.65 7.96
CA GLU A 891 43.84 -6.99 7.72
C GLU A 891 43.74 -5.84 6.70
N GLN A 892 42.90 -5.99 5.66
CA GLN A 892 42.79 -5.04 4.55
C GLN A 892 41.90 -3.83 4.88
N ASP A 893 40.88 -4.00 5.72
CA ASP A 893 40.01 -2.91 6.16
C ASP A 893 39.50 -3.17 7.59
N ALA A 894 40.14 -2.53 8.57
CA ALA A 894 39.76 -2.64 9.99
C ALA A 894 38.36 -2.08 10.30
N THR A 895 37.75 -1.34 9.36
CA THR A 895 36.48 -0.64 9.57
C THR A 895 35.27 -1.37 8.98
N GLN A 896 35.46 -2.31 8.04
CA GLN A 896 34.35 -2.72 7.16
C GLN A 896 33.53 -3.95 7.51
N THR A 897 33.70 -4.65 8.63
CA THR A 897 32.65 -5.61 9.00
C THR A 897 32.69 -6.07 10.46
N VAL A 898 31.85 -5.42 11.26
CA VAL A 898 31.61 -5.74 12.67
C VAL A 898 31.31 -7.23 12.92
N ASN A 899 30.57 -7.87 12.02
CA ASN A 899 30.17 -9.27 12.17
C ASN A 899 31.31 -10.28 11.89
N LEU A 900 32.32 -9.93 11.07
CA LEU A 900 33.46 -10.82 10.81
C LEU A 900 34.35 -10.98 12.07
N HIS A 901 34.43 -9.95 12.91
CA HIS A 901 35.14 -10.03 14.20
C HIS A 901 34.52 -11.05 15.15
N TYR A 902 33.19 -11.21 15.15
CA TYR A 902 32.52 -12.25 15.92
C TYR A 902 32.89 -13.64 15.40
N ALA A 903 32.84 -13.86 14.09
CA ALA A 903 33.25 -15.15 13.51
C ALA A 903 34.69 -15.51 13.88
N LEU A 904 35.64 -14.55 13.77
CA LEU A 904 37.03 -14.75 14.19
C LEU A 904 37.16 -15.09 15.69
N LEU A 905 36.48 -14.34 16.57
CA LEU A 905 36.45 -14.62 18.01
C LEU A 905 35.81 -15.98 18.34
N GLY A 906 34.85 -16.43 17.52
CA GLY A 906 34.19 -17.71 17.65
C GLY A 906 35.11 -18.89 17.35
N CYS A 907 35.93 -18.75 16.30
CA CYS A 907 36.79 -19.80 15.79
C CYS A 907 38.23 -19.78 16.35
N ALA A 908 38.59 -18.77 17.14
CA ALA A 908 39.95 -18.63 17.70
C ALA A 908 40.20 -19.60 18.88
N ASN A 909 41.30 -20.36 18.80
CA ASN A 909 41.83 -21.12 19.93
C ASN A 909 42.73 -20.23 20.80
N HIS A 910 42.72 -20.46 22.12
CA HIS A 910 43.11 -19.55 23.23
C HIS A 910 44.48 -18.83 23.21
N ALA A 911 45.34 -18.85 22.18
CA ALA A 911 46.72 -18.36 22.35
C ALA A 911 47.50 -17.72 21.17
N SER A 912 46.99 -17.53 19.95
CA SER A 912 47.93 -17.19 18.85
C SER A 912 47.48 -16.23 17.74
N ASP A 913 46.39 -15.48 17.91
CA ASP A 913 45.99 -14.48 16.90
C ASP A 913 46.41 -13.06 17.30
N HIS A 914 47.64 -12.67 16.92
CA HIS A 914 48.16 -11.30 17.04
C HIS A 914 47.26 -10.25 16.37
N LEU A 915 46.49 -10.65 15.34
CA LEU A 915 45.48 -9.82 14.66
C LEU A 915 44.33 -9.44 15.59
N LEU A 916 43.84 -10.36 16.43
CA LEU A 916 42.84 -10.06 17.46
C LEU A 916 43.42 -9.10 18.53
N GLY A 917 44.71 -9.23 18.84
CA GLY A 917 45.42 -8.35 19.79
C GLY A 917 45.49 -6.89 19.33
N ASN A 918 45.84 -6.65 18.07
CA ASN A 918 45.95 -5.31 17.48
C ASN A 918 44.57 -4.65 17.27
N TRP A 919 43.56 -5.41 16.85
CA TRP A 919 42.19 -4.90 16.69
C TRP A 919 41.53 -4.54 18.04
N LEU A 920 41.75 -5.36 19.09
CA LEU A 920 41.20 -5.10 20.44
C LEU A 920 41.96 -4.02 21.22
N SER A 921 43.12 -3.56 20.73
CA SER A 921 43.92 -2.50 21.36
C SER A 921 43.63 -1.10 20.79
N ASP A 922 42.98 -0.99 19.63
CA ASP A 922 42.40 0.26 19.12
C ASP A 922 40.87 0.16 18.95
N PRO A 923 40.08 0.20 20.04
CA PRO A 923 38.62 0.09 20.00
C PRO A 923 37.90 1.33 19.42
N LEU A 924 38.63 2.24 18.74
CA LEU A 924 38.19 3.57 18.34
C LEU A 924 38.04 3.73 16.81
N ALA A 925 37.09 3.05 16.17
CA ALA A 925 36.61 3.47 14.84
C ALA A 925 35.13 3.11 14.54
N PRO A 926 34.39 3.94 13.77
CA PRO A 926 34.62 5.37 13.54
C PRO A 926 33.90 6.15 14.64
N ARG A 927 34.66 6.91 15.42
CA ARG A 927 34.11 8.11 16.05
C ARG A 927 33.87 9.14 14.94
N ARG A 928 32.81 9.93 15.05
CA ARG A 928 32.72 11.23 14.37
C ARG A 928 33.99 12.05 14.68
N PRO A 929 34.33 13.07 13.88
CA PRO A 929 35.39 14.02 14.20
C PRO A 929 35.26 14.67 15.59
N ASP A 930 34.04 14.66 16.16
CA ASP A 930 33.70 15.13 17.51
C ASP A 930 33.82 14.07 18.62
N GLY A 931 34.09 12.81 18.30
CA GLY A 931 34.24 11.72 19.26
C GLY A 931 33.03 10.78 19.46
N GLN A 932 31.87 11.00 18.82
CA GLN A 932 30.64 10.21 19.05
C GLN A 932 30.47 9.00 18.09
N ARG A 933 29.74 7.96 18.53
CA ARG A 933 29.36 6.77 17.74
C ARG A 933 28.03 7.01 17.00
N THR A 934 27.82 6.36 15.84
CA THR A 934 26.66 6.58 14.95
C THR A 934 25.36 5.90 15.39
N SER A 935 25.44 4.86 16.22
CA SER A 935 24.28 4.14 16.79
C SER A 935 24.68 3.37 18.06
N ASP A 936 23.69 3.00 18.87
CA ASP A 936 23.85 2.31 20.15
C ASP A 936 23.64 0.79 20.05
N ASN A 937 23.22 0.29 18.88
CA ASN A 937 22.73 -1.07 18.71
C ASN A 937 23.78 -2.20 18.76
N LEU A 938 23.31 -3.45 18.82
CA LEU A 938 24.14 -4.66 18.94
C LEU A 938 24.78 -5.10 17.61
N GLN A 939 24.18 -4.78 16.47
CA GLN A 939 24.68 -5.21 15.16
C GLN A 939 25.96 -4.47 14.76
N HIS A 940 25.98 -3.15 14.92
CA HIS A 940 27.11 -2.32 14.48
C HIS A 940 27.36 -1.08 15.35
N GLY A 941 26.61 -0.90 16.45
CA GLY A 941 26.71 0.25 17.34
C GLY A 941 27.62 0.08 18.57
N ALA A 942 27.40 0.92 19.58
CA ALA A 942 28.13 0.90 20.85
C ALA A 942 28.02 -0.46 21.56
N CYS A 943 26.82 -1.05 21.63
CA CYS A 943 26.62 -2.36 22.23
C CYS A 943 27.38 -3.47 21.49
N SER A 944 27.50 -3.38 20.17
CA SER A 944 28.29 -4.34 19.39
C SER A 944 29.75 -4.40 19.85
N VAL A 945 30.41 -3.24 19.99
CA VAL A 945 31.81 -3.17 20.42
C VAL A 945 31.97 -3.64 21.87
N ALA A 946 31.06 -3.21 22.75
CA ALA A 946 31.08 -3.63 24.14
C ALA A 946 30.91 -5.16 24.27
N ASP A 947 29.97 -5.76 23.53
CA ASP A 947 29.73 -7.20 23.55
C ASP A 947 30.92 -8.01 23.03
N ARG A 948 31.63 -7.53 22.01
CA ARG A 948 32.91 -8.15 21.59
C ARG A 948 33.98 -8.08 22.67
N LEU A 949 34.11 -6.95 23.36
CA LEU A 949 35.06 -6.79 24.46
C LEU A 949 34.73 -7.70 25.64
N ILE A 950 33.45 -7.83 26.01
CA ILE A 950 32.96 -8.76 27.04
C ILE A 950 33.31 -10.20 26.64
N THR A 951 33.00 -10.56 25.40
CA THR A 951 33.24 -11.90 24.85
C THR A 951 34.73 -12.23 24.83
N ALA A 952 35.56 -11.30 24.34
CA ALA A 952 37.01 -11.46 24.30
C ALA A 952 37.63 -11.47 25.70
N SER A 953 37.10 -10.70 26.66
CA SER A 953 37.53 -10.74 28.06
C SER A 953 37.35 -12.13 28.65
N ARG A 954 36.18 -12.75 28.41
CA ARG A 954 35.83 -14.09 28.90
C ARG A 954 36.59 -15.21 28.17
N LYS A 955 36.55 -15.23 26.83
CA LYS A 955 37.19 -16.29 26.02
C LYS A 955 38.71 -16.24 26.02
N LEU A 956 39.33 -15.07 26.13
CA LEU A 956 40.79 -14.92 26.07
C LEU A 956 41.42 -14.62 27.44
N ASN A 957 40.62 -14.66 28.51
CA ASN A 957 41.03 -14.33 29.88
C ASN A 957 41.74 -12.97 30.00
N GLN A 958 41.13 -11.92 29.43
CA GLN A 958 41.69 -10.56 29.37
C GLN A 958 40.82 -9.53 30.12
N PRO A 959 40.87 -9.49 31.46
CA PRO A 959 39.94 -8.72 32.29
C PRO A 959 39.96 -7.21 32.04
N LYS A 960 41.07 -6.65 31.54
CA LYS A 960 41.16 -5.23 31.17
C LYS A 960 40.13 -4.81 30.11
N ARG A 961 39.70 -5.74 29.25
CA ARG A 961 38.70 -5.47 28.20
C ARG A 961 37.29 -5.28 28.77
N GLN A 962 36.97 -5.96 29.88
CA GLN A 962 35.70 -5.78 30.58
C GLN A 962 35.52 -4.33 31.07
N ALA A 963 36.58 -3.72 31.63
CA ALA A 963 36.53 -2.33 32.09
C ALA A 963 36.28 -1.34 30.95
N ILE A 964 36.83 -1.61 29.75
CA ILE A 964 36.58 -0.80 28.55
C ILE A 964 35.12 -0.95 28.09
N ALA A 965 34.58 -2.17 28.10
CA ALA A 965 33.18 -2.42 27.76
C ALA A 965 32.22 -1.68 28.71
N GLN A 966 32.49 -1.73 30.02
CA GLN A 966 31.75 -0.99 31.04
C GLN A 966 31.74 0.51 30.79
N ARG A 967 32.90 1.08 30.43
CA ARG A 967 33.00 2.50 30.08
C ARG A 967 32.17 2.86 28.86
N ILE A 968 32.25 2.06 27.79
CA ILE A 968 31.48 2.30 26.55
C ILE A 968 29.97 2.29 26.83
N LEU A 969 29.49 1.31 27.60
CA LEU A 969 28.07 1.20 27.94
C LEU A 969 27.61 2.32 28.89
N GLY A 970 28.46 2.73 29.83
CA GLY A 970 28.22 3.88 30.70
C GLY A 970 28.10 5.20 29.91
N ASP A 971 29.04 5.46 29.01
CA ASP A 971 29.03 6.64 28.14
C ASP A 971 27.79 6.65 27.23
N MET A 972 27.45 5.51 26.63
CA MET A 972 26.24 5.31 25.81
C MET A 972 24.97 5.67 26.60
N ALA A 973 24.82 5.14 27.81
CA ALA A 973 23.61 5.35 28.57
C ALA A 973 23.49 6.76 29.17
N ASN A 974 24.62 7.38 29.54
CA ASN A 974 24.65 8.78 29.93
C ASN A 974 24.19 9.67 28.75
N HIS A 975 24.68 9.38 27.56
CA HIS A 975 24.29 10.09 26.35
C HIS A 975 22.81 9.89 26.00
N ALA A 976 22.29 8.67 26.10
CA ALA A 976 20.87 8.39 25.90
C ALA A 976 20.00 9.16 26.90
N SER A 977 20.41 9.24 28.17
CA SER A 977 19.70 9.97 29.21
C SER A 977 19.71 11.49 28.97
N SER A 978 20.81 12.06 28.46
CA SER A 978 20.90 13.49 28.18
C SER A 978 20.18 13.89 26.89
N MET A 979 20.10 12.99 25.91
CA MET A 979 19.54 13.26 24.58
C MET A 979 18.10 12.76 24.40
N GLY A 980 17.45 12.28 25.47
CA GLY A 980 16.04 11.85 25.44
C GLY A 980 15.79 10.45 24.86
N GLY A 981 16.83 9.62 24.68
CA GLY A 981 16.70 8.22 24.27
C GLY A 981 17.89 7.67 23.50
N TYR A 982 17.87 6.35 23.28
CA TYR A 982 18.87 5.64 22.49
C TYR A 982 18.78 5.97 20.99
N GLN A 983 19.92 5.93 20.31
CA GLN A 983 20.03 6.01 18.85
C GLN A 983 20.13 4.59 18.27
N THR A 984 19.00 3.97 17.96
CA THR A 984 18.95 2.57 17.47
C THR A 984 19.41 2.43 16.02
N ILE A 985 18.84 3.24 15.12
CA ILE A 985 19.13 3.26 13.67
C ILE A 985 19.67 4.64 13.28
N ALA A 986 20.67 4.71 12.40
CA ALA A 986 21.15 5.99 11.88
C ALA A 986 20.03 6.70 11.07
N GLY A 987 19.85 8.01 11.28
CA GLY A 987 18.80 8.80 10.60
C GLY A 987 17.38 8.61 11.17
N MET A 988 17.18 7.70 12.11
CA MET A 988 15.95 7.62 12.91
C MET A 988 16.02 8.62 14.07
N PRO A 989 14.95 9.37 14.38
CA PRO A 989 14.94 10.27 15.55
C PRO A 989 15.27 9.53 16.85
N ARG A 990 16.05 10.15 17.74
CA ARG A 990 16.42 9.57 19.05
C ARG A 990 15.17 9.28 19.89
N GLY A 991 15.21 8.16 20.62
CA GLY A 991 14.08 7.74 21.45
C GLY A 991 12.91 7.15 20.68
N THR A 992 13.01 6.97 19.36
CA THR A 992 12.02 6.22 18.58
C THR A 992 11.94 4.78 19.10
N PHE A 993 10.72 4.30 19.36
CA PHE A 993 10.50 2.94 19.81
C PHE A 993 10.82 1.94 18.70
N PHE A 994 11.96 1.26 18.85
CA PHE A 994 12.43 0.24 17.92
C PHE A 994 12.83 -1.01 18.73
N PRO A 995 11.89 -1.95 18.97
CA PRO A 995 12.04 -2.98 19.98
C PRO A 995 12.88 -4.19 19.53
N GLY A 996 13.32 -4.25 18.26
CA GLY A 996 14.08 -5.38 17.71
C GLY A 996 15.37 -5.71 18.47
N PHE A 997 15.95 -6.88 18.20
CA PHE A 997 17.14 -7.34 18.93
C PHE A 997 18.44 -6.78 18.35
N ASN A 998 18.76 -7.06 17.09
CA ASN A 998 20.07 -6.70 16.53
C ASN A 998 20.27 -5.19 16.46
N GLN A 999 19.24 -4.47 16.02
CA GLN A 999 19.31 -3.02 15.81
C GLN A 999 18.55 -2.19 16.84
N GLY A 1000 17.88 -2.83 17.82
CA GLY A 1000 16.93 -2.15 18.69
C GLY A 1000 17.15 -2.30 20.19
N LEU A 1001 16.14 -1.86 20.94
CA LEU A 1001 16.18 -1.75 22.41
C LEU A 1001 16.44 -3.09 23.08
N SER A 1002 15.88 -4.19 22.56
CA SER A 1002 16.06 -5.53 23.16
C SER A 1002 17.52 -5.98 23.13
N GLY A 1003 18.29 -5.67 22.08
CA GLY A 1003 19.72 -5.96 22.04
C GLY A 1003 20.53 -5.08 22.98
N ILE A 1004 20.18 -3.80 23.09
CA ILE A 1004 20.81 -2.87 24.05
C ILE A 1004 20.60 -3.40 25.48
N GLY A 1005 19.36 -3.72 25.83
CA GLY A 1005 19.03 -4.32 27.13
C GLY A 1005 19.79 -5.62 27.39
N TYR A 1006 19.87 -6.50 26.38
CA TYR A 1006 20.62 -7.75 26.50
C TYR A 1006 22.12 -7.53 26.73
N THR A 1007 22.75 -6.59 26.03
CA THR A 1007 24.18 -6.28 26.23
C THR A 1007 24.44 -5.70 27.62
N LEU A 1008 23.53 -4.85 28.14
CA LEU A 1008 23.61 -4.31 29.49
C LEU A 1008 23.53 -5.40 30.57
N LEU A 1009 22.67 -6.41 30.37
CA LEU A 1009 22.61 -7.59 31.24
C LEU A 1009 23.87 -8.45 31.13
N ARG A 1010 24.36 -8.66 29.91
CA ARG A 1010 25.56 -9.49 29.66
C ARG A 1010 26.83 -8.88 30.27
N ASN A 1011 26.88 -7.56 30.41
CA ASN A 1011 28.02 -6.83 30.98
C ASN A 1011 28.14 -6.96 32.51
N GLN A 1012 27.14 -7.49 33.21
CA GLN A 1012 27.21 -7.72 34.65
C GLN A 1012 28.33 -8.72 34.99
N ALA A 1013 29.01 -8.53 36.13
CA ALA A 1013 30.17 -9.32 36.52
C ALA A 1013 29.86 -10.83 36.58
N ASP A 1014 28.70 -11.19 37.15
CA ASP A 1014 28.25 -12.57 37.35
C ASP A 1014 27.34 -13.09 36.22
N SER A 1015 27.24 -12.37 35.10
CA SER A 1015 26.35 -12.76 34.00
C SER A 1015 26.80 -14.05 33.33
N THR A 1016 25.94 -15.06 33.33
CA THR A 1016 26.06 -16.32 32.58
C THR A 1016 25.47 -16.27 31.17
N LEU A 1017 24.86 -15.15 30.78
CA LEU A 1017 24.20 -15.00 29.47
C LEU A 1017 25.19 -15.24 28.30
N PRO A 1018 24.81 -16.00 27.25
CA PRO A 1018 25.69 -16.38 26.13
C PRO A 1018 25.94 -15.26 25.11
N CYS A 1019 26.94 -15.45 24.25
CA CYS A 1019 27.21 -14.53 23.15
C CYS A 1019 26.31 -14.88 21.97
N VAL A 1020 25.23 -14.12 21.77
CA VAL A 1020 24.24 -14.41 20.72
C VAL A 1020 24.86 -14.41 19.32
N GLN A 1021 25.84 -13.54 19.07
CA GLN A 1021 26.53 -13.44 17.78
C GLN A 1021 27.48 -14.62 17.50
N LEU A 1022 27.85 -15.39 18.53
CA LEU A 1022 28.63 -16.62 18.37
C LEU A 1022 27.74 -17.87 18.29
N TRP A 1023 26.43 -17.72 18.45
CA TRP A 1023 25.48 -18.83 18.59
C TRP A 1023 25.83 -19.76 19.78
N ASP A 1024 26.48 -19.18 20.80
CA ASP A 1024 26.87 -19.86 22.06
C ASP A 1024 25.69 -20.27 22.91
#